data_AF-A0A2U3DXR1-F1
#
_entry.id   AF-A0A2U3DXR1-F1
#
_cell.length_a   1.000
_cell.length_b   1.000
_cell.length_c   1.000
_cell.angle_alpha   90.00
_cell.angle_beta   90.00
_cell.angle_gamma   90.00
#
_symmetry.space_group_name_H-M   'P 1'
#
loop_
_entity.id
_entity.type
_entity.pdbx_description
1 polymer ?
#
loop_
_entity_poly.entity_id
_entity_poly.type
_entity_poly.pdbx_seq_one_letter_code
_entity_poly.pdbx_strand_id
1 'polypeptide(L)'
;MATLVADPSDVPGFTGTQAYNRPDSSKDTRSEPLPNNGARTQPEASTIIRSDSRLSNDADKPKATPHAQNSGVAIIDRFIDEPRQIRVAVIGGGLAGILAGVLLPTKVPGIKLTIFEKNADFGGTWLENVYPGVQCDIPSHVYQSTFAPKKDWSDQFASGEEIKNYWQSVARRYDVYRHAKFHHRVAAATWNAEKGKWRLDASNLETGSASSDEFDVVLTCNGRFNDWRLPQYPGISEYRGLLRHTSNWDPSFNPEGKRVAVIGNGASGIQVVANLQKVVGRLDHYARNKTWIAASWAGDDRTLEPQPIPEEQQKSFADPATYLAFRKQMEDKYWRRFEAFLRGTEENTKLKATFTDIMRKRLVKKPELLEHIIPDFSPNCRRLTPGPGYLEAITEDNVDFIQTPIKRFTATGIQTMDGVHREVDAVFCATGAKSDLVPSFPIRAGGKDLGDLWKPDGEHGFPYTYMGLATPGFPNLFFVHGPHGTGPSGTVPQSVETQLTYLAKLLRKVSREGIKSIEATSEATDDFVAYSDAFFKNTVLSDHCSSWYNGGRPGARIHGIWPGSAAHLTAVRREPRWEDWNYKYLSSTGNRFLWYFGNGWTRREADPESDMTPYLKASDDIDLRDIHESWWTVPGAMPGFDDAGTRQTLNALESKDGSGTGISSSMSSSESRLHTEFEPSASSGHDPERALLASRDCHVVQLRRNGVLVHNDSDSTTRLDERKKVKWYRSTFYNITILGLCNLSAPGIWGAMNSLGAGGAQRPYLVNTANALTFCLMVVSCWLSSALVRVIGIKGALIFGTLGYAPYAAGLYTNNRFGTEWLVILGAALCGISAGVFWMAEAAIAIAYPEPWNRGKALGFWLTFRVSGQILGGAINLGLNTDRGQAGKVSYTVFLIFIALQCLGPAVALCLTPPDKVERQDGKKVDLSILNNPWFEIKQTTRLFFTKKFLLIVLFIGQAVFAEAVFFTYLSLWFTVRARALGSFLSGIVAVIGGNILGYWLDRTRVPLKVRARSSFWTTVTLQGAWWVWATILVTRYDRTHPTHDWSSAGFGSGFAVFLFLLLGFQLNYLFLYFIIQNLSESKEEIIRYSALLRGTESAWQAVSYGLEAVPVMAHVGGVYLNFALWGLAIFPAWLVLRHFGAAGENGSGQGPYNTTPASDGDVETVKEAPAGTEKAV
;
A
#
# COMPACT_ATOMS: atom_id res chain seq x y z
N MET A 1 31.30 -30.21 23.09
CA MET A 1 31.15 -31.56 23.70
C MET A 1 30.97 -32.59 22.59
N ALA A 2 31.28 -33.85 22.89
CA ALA A 2 31.09 -35.07 22.09
C ALA A 2 29.65 -35.27 21.54
N THR A 3 29.32 -36.11 20.53
CA THR A 3 30.06 -36.90 19.49
C THR A 3 29.00 -37.49 18.49
N LEU A 4 29.42 -38.23 17.44
CA LEU A 4 28.65 -39.04 16.44
C LEU A 4 28.33 -38.32 15.11
N VAL A 5 28.71 -38.76 13.87
CA VAL A 5 29.35 -40.00 13.30
C VAL A 5 28.39 -41.22 13.22
N ALA A 6 28.13 -41.91 12.09
CA ALA A 6 28.38 -41.68 10.64
C ALA A 6 27.48 -42.59 9.72
N ASP A 7 27.77 -42.61 8.40
CA ASP A 7 27.24 -43.38 7.23
C ASP A 7 27.45 -44.93 7.33
N PRO A 8 27.06 -45.85 6.38
CA PRO A 8 26.56 -45.65 5.00
C PRO A 8 25.49 -46.62 4.39
N SER A 9 25.00 -46.25 3.19
CA SER A 9 24.58 -47.02 1.98
C SER A 9 24.08 -48.48 1.99
N ASP A 10 23.06 -48.77 1.16
CA ASP A 10 23.08 -49.92 0.21
C ASP A 10 22.15 -49.70 -1.02
N VAL A 11 22.40 -50.35 -2.18
CA VAL A 11 21.81 -49.95 -3.51
C VAL A 11 21.59 -51.11 -4.51
N PRO A 12 20.32 -51.39 -4.92
CA PRO A 12 19.94 -51.33 -6.36
C PRO A 12 18.47 -50.87 -6.59
N GLY A 13 17.94 -50.64 -7.81
CA GLY A 13 18.54 -50.56 -9.16
C GLY A 13 17.81 -51.40 -10.24
N PHE A 14 17.18 -50.78 -11.26
CA PHE A 14 16.68 -51.48 -12.47
C PHE A 14 16.56 -50.55 -13.71
N THR A 15 16.53 -51.15 -14.91
CA THR A 15 16.63 -50.50 -16.24
C THR A 15 15.40 -50.73 -17.13
N GLY A 16 15.20 -49.92 -18.19
CA GLY A 16 14.16 -50.17 -19.20
C GLY A 16 14.02 -49.11 -20.30
N THR A 17 14.53 -49.40 -21.50
CA THR A 17 14.36 -48.59 -22.74
C THR A 17 13.37 -49.23 -23.71
N GLN A 18 12.59 -48.43 -24.46
CA GLN A 18 12.10 -48.80 -25.81
C GLN A 18 11.71 -47.58 -26.65
N ALA A 19 11.52 -47.76 -27.97
CA ALA A 19 11.42 -46.68 -28.96
C ALA A 19 10.70 -47.11 -30.27
N TYR A 20 10.37 -46.13 -31.14
CA TYR A 20 9.78 -46.25 -32.50
C TYR A 20 8.33 -46.83 -32.56
N ASN A 21 7.42 -46.41 -33.45
CA ASN A 21 7.56 -46.23 -34.91
C ASN A 21 6.49 -45.30 -35.56
N ARG A 22 6.62 -45.01 -36.88
CA ARG A 22 5.55 -44.49 -37.80
C ARG A 22 4.92 -45.65 -38.63
N PRO A 23 3.77 -45.47 -39.34
CA PRO A 23 3.69 -44.86 -40.70
C PRO A 23 2.56 -43.79 -40.80
N ASP A 24 2.32 -42.95 -41.83
CA ASP A 24 2.84 -42.69 -43.22
C ASP A 24 1.85 -42.97 -44.39
N SER A 25 2.04 -42.30 -45.55
CA SER A 25 1.21 -42.24 -46.79
C SER A 25 -0.07 -41.35 -46.72
N SER A 26 -0.67 -40.78 -47.79
CA SER A 26 -0.27 -40.35 -49.17
C SER A 26 -1.50 -39.60 -49.83
N LYS A 27 -1.62 -39.11 -51.09
CA LYS A 27 -0.81 -38.99 -52.35
C LYS A 27 -1.50 -38.01 -53.36
N ASP A 28 -0.78 -37.56 -54.43
CA ASP A 28 -1.24 -37.22 -55.82
C ASP A 28 -2.36 -36.15 -56.10
N THR A 29 -2.49 -35.43 -57.25
CA THR A 29 -1.66 -35.25 -58.49
C THR A 29 -1.90 -33.90 -59.23
N ARG A 30 -1.02 -33.60 -60.21
CA ARG A 30 -0.86 -32.44 -61.14
C ARG A 30 -2.05 -32.08 -62.08
N SER A 31 -2.10 -30.82 -62.56
CA SER A 31 -1.93 -30.43 -64.00
C SER A 31 -2.03 -28.89 -64.25
N GLU A 32 -1.67 -28.42 -65.46
CA GLU A 32 -1.63 -27.01 -65.96
C GLU A 32 -2.68 -26.81 -67.11
N PRO A 33 -2.79 -25.69 -67.90
CA PRO A 33 -2.14 -24.35 -67.86
C PRO A 33 -3.11 -23.13 -68.11
N LEU A 34 -2.52 -21.94 -68.35
CA LEU A 34 -3.09 -20.62 -68.77
C LEU A 34 -3.60 -20.60 -70.25
N PRO A 35 -4.23 -19.54 -70.87
CA PRO A 35 -4.05 -18.08 -70.61
C PRO A 35 -5.17 -17.02 -70.96
N ASN A 36 -4.84 -15.74 -70.66
CA ASN A 36 -5.01 -14.50 -71.47
C ASN A 36 -6.24 -13.54 -71.44
N ASN A 37 -5.86 -12.25 -71.42
CA ASN A 37 -6.43 -11.04 -72.06
C ASN A 37 -7.69 -10.33 -71.50
N GLY A 38 -7.50 -9.07 -71.10
CA GLY A 38 -8.53 -8.04 -70.84
C GLY A 38 -7.85 -6.66 -70.66
N ALA A 39 -8.47 -5.55 -71.07
CA ALA A 39 -7.79 -4.24 -71.11
C ALA A 39 -8.73 -3.01 -71.19
N ARG A 40 -8.23 -1.86 -70.71
CA ARG A 40 -8.80 -0.48 -70.81
C ARG A 40 -10.06 -0.24 -69.94
N THR A 41 -10.44 0.99 -69.52
CA THR A 41 -9.96 2.37 -69.82
C THR A 41 -10.19 3.35 -68.63
N GLN A 42 -9.51 4.51 -68.61
CA GLN A 42 -9.90 5.73 -67.84
C GLN A 42 -10.77 6.67 -68.71
N PRO A 43 -11.38 7.77 -68.19
CA PRO A 43 -10.74 9.08 -67.83
C PRO A 43 -11.19 9.58 -66.42
N GLU A 44 -10.91 10.78 -65.87
CA GLU A 44 -9.87 11.84 -65.86
C GLU A 44 -10.51 13.20 -65.44
N ALA A 45 -9.91 13.90 -64.45
CA ALA A 45 -9.96 15.35 -64.16
C ALA A 45 -8.95 15.68 -63.01
N SER A 46 -8.21 16.79 -62.84
CA SER A 46 -8.05 18.15 -63.44
C SER A 46 -8.63 19.33 -62.60
N THR A 47 -7.97 20.48 -62.35
CA THR A 47 -6.54 20.92 -62.42
C THR A 47 -6.27 22.16 -61.54
N ILE A 48 -5.53 22.00 -60.42
CA ILE A 48 -4.21 22.61 -60.07
C ILE A 48 -3.92 24.10 -60.43
N ILE A 49 -3.17 24.84 -59.57
CA ILE A 49 -2.21 25.98 -59.79
C ILE A 49 -2.15 26.82 -58.48
N ARG A 50 -1.04 27.31 -57.91
CA ARG A 50 0.45 27.17 -58.10
C ARG A 50 1.14 27.46 -56.72
N SER A 51 2.41 27.87 -56.49
CA SER A 51 3.53 28.42 -57.28
C SER A 51 4.91 28.11 -56.64
N ASP A 52 5.98 28.08 -57.44
CA ASP A 52 7.34 27.70 -57.02
C ASP A 52 8.29 28.85 -56.62
N SER A 53 9.35 28.53 -55.88
CA SER A 53 10.66 29.18 -56.01
C SER A 53 11.79 28.12 -55.92
N ARG A 54 12.94 28.38 -56.54
CA ARG A 54 13.89 27.33 -56.99
C ARG A 54 15.13 27.20 -56.10
N LEU A 55 15.71 26.00 -56.03
CA LEU A 55 17.04 25.70 -56.61
C LEU A 55 17.32 24.17 -56.62
N SER A 56 18.38 23.75 -57.33
CA SER A 56 18.56 22.39 -57.84
C SER A 56 19.62 21.55 -57.10
N ASN A 57 19.46 20.22 -57.11
CA ASN A 57 20.32 19.31 -57.88
C ASN A 57 19.86 17.83 -57.76
N ASP A 58 20.16 17.03 -58.77
CA ASP A 58 19.98 15.57 -58.74
C ASP A 58 20.99 14.92 -57.78
N ALA A 59 20.52 14.09 -56.84
CA ALA A 59 21.15 12.82 -56.39
C ALA A 59 20.49 12.22 -55.12
N ASP A 60 19.21 11.85 -55.15
CA ASP A 60 18.77 10.59 -54.52
C ASP A 60 17.34 10.20 -54.93
N LYS A 61 17.13 8.93 -55.29
CA LYS A 61 15.79 8.33 -55.18
C LYS A 61 15.68 7.84 -53.74
N PRO A 62 14.73 8.33 -52.92
CA PRO A 62 14.60 7.84 -51.55
C PRO A 62 14.36 6.33 -51.59
N LYS A 63 15.29 5.55 -51.02
CA LYS A 63 15.15 4.09 -50.92
C LYS A 63 13.86 3.78 -50.17
N ALA A 64 12.91 3.13 -50.84
CA ALA A 64 11.67 2.71 -50.23
C ALA A 64 11.96 1.87 -48.98
N THR A 65 11.58 2.37 -47.80
CA THR A 65 11.83 1.71 -46.51
C THR A 65 11.11 0.35 -46.48
N PRO A 66 11.81 -0.79 -46.26
CA PRO A 66 11.21 -2.14 -46.32
C PRO A 66 10.22 -2.50 -45.19
N HIS A 67 9.55 -1.53 -44.59
CA HIS A 67 8.77 -1.68 -43.35
C HIS A 67 7.27 -1.36 -43.50
N ALA A 68 6.78 -1.19 -44.72
CA ALA A 68 5.34 -1.25 -45.02
C ALA A 68 4.81 -2.69 -44.96
N GLN A 69 4.96 -3.37 -43.81
CA GLN A 69 4.25 -4.62 -43.54
C GLN A 69 2.76 -4.29 -43.42
N ASN A 70 2.00 -4.64 -44.45
CA ASN A 70 0.55 -4.48 -44.46
C ASN A 70 -0.05 -5.43 -43.40
N SER A 71 -0.45 -4.89 -42.25
CA SER A 71 -0.57 -5.64 -40.99
C SER A 71 -1.75 -6.63 -40.94
N GLY A 72 -2.66 -6.60 -41.92
CA GLY A 72 -3.91 -7.35 -41.93
C GLY A 72 -4.94 -6.88 -40.89
N VAL A 73 -4.61 -5.86 -40.09
CA VAL A 73 -5.49 -5.30 -39.06
C VAL A 73 -6.32 -4.17 -39.68
N ALA A 74 -7.57 -4.46 -40.02
CA ALA A 74 -8.55 -3.42 -40.32
C ALA A 74 -8.89 -2.64 -39.04
N ILE A 75 -8.85 -1.31 -39.10
CA ILE A 75 -9.20 -0.40 -38.01
C ILE A 75 -10.72 -0.44 -37.77
N ILE A 76 -11.16 -0.39 -36.50
CA ILE A 76 -12.59 -0.29 -36.14
C ILE A 76 -12.96 1.19 -36.11
N ASP A 77 -13.98 1.58 -36.89
CA ASP A 77 -14.52 2.93 -36.81
C ASP A 77 -15.38 3.11 -35.54
N ARG A 78 -14.76 3.70 -34.51
CA ARG A 78 -15.34 4.16 -33.25
C ARG A 78 -14.37 5.11 -32.56
N PHE A 79 -14.88 6.03 -31.75
CA PHE A 79 -14.02 6.90 -30.95
C PHE A 79 -13.50 6.20 -29.67
N ILE A 80 -12.32 6.58 -29.17
CA ILE A 80 -11.71 5.97 -27.97
C ILE A 80 -12.56 6.18 -26.70
N ASP A 81 -13.24 7.32 -26.63
CA ASP A 81 -14.04 7.82 -25.51
C ASP A 81 -15.55 7.46 -25.62
N GLU A 82 -15.93 6.56 -26.52
CA GLU A 82 -17.27 5.95 -26.60
C GLU A 82 -17.32 4.56 -25.91
N PRO A 83 -17.38 4.47 -24.57
CA PRO A 83 -17.39 3.20 -23.84
C PRO A 83 -18.54 2.27 -24.27
N ARG A 84 -18.25 0.95 -24.39
CA ARG A 84 -19.29 -0.05 -24.66
C ARG A 84 -20.32 -0.06 -23.52
N GLN A 85 -21.60 0.04 -23.85
CA GLN A 85 -22.66 -0.19 -22.86
C GLN A 85 -22.55 -1.62 -22.29
N ILE A 86 -22.48 -1.71 -20.96
CA ILE A 86 -22.41 -2.98 -20.22
C ILE A 86 -23.64 -3.16 -19.34
N ARG A 87 -24.27 -4.33 -19.42
CA ARG A 87 -25.39 -4.73 -18.56
C ARG A 87 -24.82 -5.29 -17.25
N VAL A 88 -25.19 -4.69 -16.12
CA VAL A 88 -24.69 -5.06 -14.79
C VAL A 88 -25.85 -5.39 -13.87
N ALA A 89 -25.88 -6.62 -13.36
CA ALA A 89 -26.82 -7.01 -12.33
C ALA A 89 -26.27 -6.70 -10.94
N VAL A 90 -27.12 -6.21 -10.05
CA VAL A 90 -26.89 -6.08 -8.61
C VAL A 90 -27.92 -6.96 -7.90
N ILE A 91 -27.48 -7.82 -6.99
CA ILE A 91 -28.36 -8.75 -6.27
C ILE A 91 -28.44 -8.31 -4.80
N GLY A 92 -29.55 -7.69 -4.41
CA GLY A 92 -29.80 -7.13 -3.08
C GLY A 92 -29.88 -5.60 -3.08
N GLY A 93 -30.93 -5.07 -2.45
CA GLY A 93 -31.30 -3.64 -2.32
C GLY A 93 -31.20 -3.10 -0.88
N GLY A 94 -30.30 -3.67 -0.07
CA GLY A 94 -29.82 -3.01 1.14
C GLY A 94 -28.85 -1.86 0.84
N LEU A 95 -28.23 -1.30 1.88
CA LEU A 95 -27.19 -0.25 1.82
C LEU A 95 -26.22 -0.41 0.64
N ALA A 96 -25.70 -1.62 0.40
CA ALA A 96 -24.74 -1.88 -0.68
C ALA A 96 -25.36 -1.79 -2.09
N GLY A 97 -26.61 -2.23 -2.27
CA GLY A 97 -27.33 -2.10 -3.53
C GLY A 97 -27.74 -0.66 -3.83
N ILE A 98 -28.17 0.07 -2.79
CA ILE A 98 -28.50 1.50 -2.90
C ILE A 98 -27.26 2.30 -3.31
N LEU A 99 -26.14 2.12 -2.61
CA LEU A 99 -24.88 2.77 -2.95
C LEU A 99 -24.34 2.35 -4.33
N ALA A 100 -24.58 1.11 -4.78
CA ALA A 100 -24.25 0.69 -6.15
C ALA A 100 -25.11 1.45 -7.18
N GLY A 101 -26.41 1.62 -6.88
CA GLY A 101 -27.36 2.41 -7.66
C GLY A 101 -27.01 3.89 -7.78
N VAL A 102 -26.44 4.51 -6.73
CA VAL A 102 -25.92 5.88 -6.82
C VAL A 102 -24.58 5.92 -7.55
N LEU A 103 -23.59 5.15 -7.07
CA LEU A 103 -22.19 5.37 -7.43
C LEU A 103 -21.81 4.79 -8.80
N LEU A 104 -22.44 3.71 -9.26
CA LEU A 104 -22.03 3.07 -10.52
C LEU A 104 -22.50 3.85 -11.76
N PRO A 105 -23.74 4.34 -11.87
CA PRO A 105 -24.15 5.22 -12.96
C PRO A 105 -23.29 6.49 -13.05
N THR A 106 -23.00 7.13 -11.91
CA THR A 106 -22.14 8.33 -11.86
C THR A 106 -20.66 8.04 -12.16
N LYS A 107 -20.17 6.81 -11.99
CA LYS A 107 -18.74 6.47 -12.18
C LYS A 107 -18.46 5.56 -13.39
N VAL A 108 -19.47 5.11 -14.13
CA VAL A 108 -19.32 4.19 -15.27
C VAL A 108 -20.24 4.65 -16.41
N PRO A 109 -19.75 5.48 -17.35
CA PRO A 109 -20.57 5.95 -18.46
C PRO A 109 -21.14 4.79 -19.29
N GLY A 110 -22.39 4.91 -19.71
CA GLY A 110 -23.08 3.90 -20.53
C GLY A 110 -23.51 2.62 -19.80
N ILE A 111 -23.33 2.50 -18.47
CA ILE A 111 -23.77 1.34 -17.70
C ILE A 111 -25.31 1.17 -17.74
N LYS A 112 -25.77 -0.08 -17.88
CA LYS A 112 -27.18 -0.47 -17.78
C LYS A 112 -27.35 -1.34 -16.52
N LEU A 113 -27.77 -0.71 -15.43
CA LEU A 113 -27.87 -1.33 -14.10
C LEU A 113 -29.27 -1.89 -13.85
N THR A 114 -29.34 -3.12 -13.31
CA THR A 114 -30.58 -3.72 -12.78
C THR A 114 -30.32 -4.26 -11.37
N ILE A 115 -31.08 -3.79 -10.39
CA ILE A 115 -31.01 -4.20 -8.98
C ILE A 115 -32.18 -5.16 -8.70
N PHE A 116 -31.89 -6.42 -8.39
CA PHE A 116 -32.89 -7.40 -7.97
C PHE A 116 -33.00 -7.40 -6.44
N GLU A 117 -34.19 -7.14 -5.90
CA GLU A 117 -34.48 -7.19 -4.46
C GLU A 117 -35.66 -8.16 -4.22
N LYS A 118 -35.51 -9.08 -3.26
CA LYS A 118 -36.52 -10.07 -2.92
C LYS A 118 -37.72 -9.45 -2.19
N ASN A 119 -37.51 -8.32 -1.52
CA ASN A 119 -38.48 -7.61 -0.70
C ASN A 119 -39.24 -6.55 -1.53
N ALA A 120 -40.24 -5.92 -0.92
CA ALA A 120 -41.12 -4.94 -1.57
C ALA A 120 -40.50 -3.54 -1.74
N ASP A 121 -39.45 -3.21 -0.99
CA ASP A 121 -38.80 -1.89 -0.99
C ASP A 121 -37.32 -2.04 -0.62
N PHE A 122 -36.56 -0.95 -0.72
CA PHE A 122 -35.17 -0.86 -0.27
C PHE A 122 -35.03 -0.82 1.26
N GLY A 123 -33.89 -1.32 1.74
CA GLY A 123 -33.50 -1.28 3.17
C GLY A 123 -32.76 -2.54 3.63
N GLY A 124 -33.04 -3.69 3.02
CA GLY A 124 -32.39 -4.97 3.34
C GLY A 124 -32.55 -5.36 4.81
N THR A 125 -31.43 -5.47 5.55
CA THR A 125 -31.44 -5.79 6.99
C THR A 125 -32.39 -4.89 7.80
N TRP A 126 -32.46 -3.60 7.49
CA TRP A 126 -33.31 -2.62 8.19
C TRP A 126 -34.78 -2.64 7.77
N LEU A 127 -35.12 -3.41 6.72
CA LEU A 127 -36.50 -3.68 6.32
C LEU A 127 -37.02 -4.96 6.99
N GLU A 128 -36.18 -6.00 7.08
CA GLU A 128 -36.57 -7.32 7.63
C GLU A 128 -36.49 -7.42 9.16
N ASN A 129 -35.62 -6.63 9.80
CA ASN A 129 -35.44 -6.66 11.25
C ASN A 129 -36.23 -5.51 11.90
N VAL A 130 -37.47 -5.81 12.29
CA VAL A 130 -38.42 -4.86 12.93
C VAL A 130 -38.80 -5.28 14.36
N TYR A 131 -37.92 -6.01 15.05
CA TYR A 131 -38.14 -6.47 16.42
C TYR A 131 -37.93 -5.35 17.47
N PRO A 132 -38.55 -5.44 18.66
CA PRO A 132 -38.39 -4.44 19.73
C PRO A 132 -36.93 -4.18 20.10
N GLY A 133 -36.54 -2.90 20.11
CA GLY A 133 -35.17 -2.46 20.43
C GLY A 133 -34.17 -2.51 19.26
N VAL A 134 -34.60 -2.81 18.03
CA VAL A 134 -33.71 -2.86 16.86
C VAL A 134 -33.08 -1.49 16.57
N GLN A 135 -31.78 -1.39 16.80
CA GLN A 135 -30.97 -0.17 16.74
C GLN A 135 -29.52 -0.51 16.36
N CYS A 136 -28.80 0.45 15.77
CA CYS A 136 -27.39 0.28 15.42
C CYS A 136 -26.47 0.14 16.65
N ASP A 137 -25.27 -0.42 16.46
CA ASP A 137 -24.22 -0.52 17.48
C ASP A 137 -23.17 0.61 17.40
N ILE A 138 -23.32 1.53 16.45
CA ILE A 138 -22.57 2.78 16.31
C ILE A 138 -23.55 3.96 16.15
N PRO A 139 -23.16 5.22 16.45
CA PRO A 139 -24.06 6.35 16.34
C PRO A 139 -24.63 6.61 14.94
N SER A 140 -25.85 7.13 14.87
CA SER A 140 -26.59 7.46 13.63
C SER A 140 -25.77 8.35 12.69
N HIS A 141 -25.07 9.33 13.27
CA HIS A 141 -24.18 10.25 12.58
C HIS A 141 -22.93 9.61 11.95
N VAL A 142 -22.61 8.36 12.34
CA VAL A 142 -21.51 7.56 11.81
C VAL A 142 -22.03 6.46 10.86
N TYR A 143 -23.26 5.98 11.04
CA TYR A 143 -23.90 4.98 10.16
C TYR A 143 -24.68 5.61 8.98
N GLN A 144 -24.03 6.49 8.23
CA GLN A 144 -24.62 7.18 7.07
C GLN A 144 -23.62 7.31 5.91
N SER A 145 -24.11 7.65 4.72
CA SER A 145 -23.25 7.87 3.55
C SER A 145 -22.32 9.07 3.75
N THR A 146 -21.10 9.01 3.18
CA THR A 146 -20.16 10.13 3.28
C THR A 146 -20.64 11.36 2.50
N PHE A 147 -21.40 11.17 1.41
CA PHE A 147 -21.86 12.21 0.47
C PHE A 147 -23.32 12.65 0.66
N ALA A 148 -24.09 11.97 1.51
CA ALA A 148 -25.50 12.31 1.76
C ALA A 148 -25.81 12.37 3.28
N PRO A 149 -25.21 13.32 4.03
CA PRO A 149 -25.44 13.45 5.46
C PRO A 149 -26.89 13.82 5.81
N LYS A 150 -27.38 13.28 6.93
CA LYS A 150 -28.63 13.66 7.62
C LYS A 150 -28.29 14.39 8.92
N LYS A 151 -28.81 15.61 9.10
CA LYS A 151 -28.50 16.50 10.25
C LYS A 151 -29.46 16.30 11.43
N ASP A 152 -30.69 15.91 11.11
CA ASP A 152 -31.89 15.86 11.95
C ASP A 152 -32.18 14.42 12.43
N TRP A 153 -31.15 13.67 12.84
CA TRP A 153 -31.38 12.36 13.49
C TRP A 153 -32.10 12.54 14.83
N SER A 154 -33.10 11.71 15.11
CA SER A 154 -33.89 11.80 16.34
C SER A 154 -33.09 11.44 17.61
N ASP A 155 -32.15 10.52 17.47
CA ASP A 155 -31.37 9.92 18.57
C ASP A 155 -29.91 9.72 18.15
N GLN A 156 -28.98 9.73 19.11
CA GLN A 156 -27.59 9.33 18.92
C GLN A 156 -27.48 7.88 18.40
N PHE A 157 -28.38 6.98 18.79
CA PHE A 157 -28.50 5.59 18.34
C PHE A 157 -29.89 5.31 17.75
N ALA A 158 -30.17 5.90 16.59
CA ALA A 158 -31.45 5.87 15.90
C ALA A 158 -32.02 4.45 15.70
N SER A 159 -33.36 4.38 15.66
CA SER A 159 -34.09 3.13 15.43
C SER A 159 -33.79 2.54 14.05
N GLY A 160 -33.95 1.22 13.92
CA GLY A 160 -33.84 0.54 12.63
C GLY A 160 -34.80 1.10 11.57
N GLU A 161 -35.96 1.63 11.99
CA GLU A 161 -36.88 2.34 11.11
C GLU A 161 -36.35 3.69 10.61
N GLU A 162 -35.79 4.54 11.49
CA GLU A 162 -35.21 5.81 11.03
C GLU A 162 -34.02 5.56 10.08
N ILE A 163 -33.21 4.53 10.36
CA ILE A 163 -32.10 4.10 9.51
C ILE A 163 -32.61 3.56 8.15
N LYS A 164 -33.67 2.74 8.14
CA LYS A 164 -34.38 2.32 6.90
C LYS A 164 -34.84 3.54 6.10
N ASN A 165 -35.54 4.47 6.75
CA ASN A 165 -36.10 5.67 6.13
C ASN A 165 -35.00 6.59 5.56
N TYR A 166 -33.86 6.71 6.24
CA TYR A 166 -32.68 7.40 5.71
C TYR A 166 -32.13 6.74 4.44
N TRP A 167 -31.90 5.42 4.43
CA TRP A 167 -31.37 4.75 3.24
C TRP A 167 -32.36 4.77 2.07
N GLN A 168 -33.66 4.72 2.34
CA GLN A 168 -34.69 4.96 1.33
C GLN A 168 -34.71 6.41 0.82
N SER A 169 -34.52 7.42 1.67
CA SER A 169 -34.49 8.82 1.23
C SER A 169 -33.27 9.11 0.34
N VAL A 170 -32.11 8.49 0.62
CA VAL A 170 -30.95 8.48 -0.29
C VAL A 170 -31.32 7.81 -1.62
N ALA A 171 -31.97 6.63 -1.60
CA ALA A 171 -32.38 5.93 -2.81
C ALA A 171 -33.39 6.73 -3.67
N ARG A 172 -34.27 7.54 -3.05
CA ARG A 172 -35.18 8.48 -3.75
C ARG A 172 -34.43 9.70 -4.28
N ARG A 173 -33.57 10.33 -3.47
CA ARG A 173 -32.80 11.54 -3.82
C ARG A 173 -31.91 11.36 -5.05
N TYR A 174 -31.36 10.17 -5.26
CA TYR A 174 -30.48 9.85 -6.38
C TYR A 174 -31.12 8.95 -7.45
N ASP A 175 -32.46 8.87 -7.49
CA ASP A 175 -33.23 8.11 -8.49
C ASP A 175 -32.72 6.67 -8.70
N VAL A 176 -32.57 5.95 -7.59
CA VAL A 176 -32.12 4.54 -7.59
C VAL A 176 -33.28 3.59 -7.88
N TYR A 177 -34.52 3.99 -7.56
CA TYR A 177 -35.73 3.18 -7.73
C TYR A 177 -35.97 2.74 -9.18
N ARG A 178 -35.65 3.57 -10.19
CA ARG A 178 -35.75 3.20 -11.61
C ARG A 178 -34.91 1.98 -12.02
N HIS A 179 -33.89 1.64 -11.23
CA HIS A 179 -33.01 0.49 -11.48
C HIS A 179 -33.54 -0.80 -10.85
N ALA A 180 -34.59 -0.76 -10.03
CA ALA A 180 -35.03 -1.87 -9.20
C ALA A 180 -36.04 -2.80 -9.88
N LYS A 181 -35.87 -4.11 -9.65
CA LYS A 181 -36.91 -5.14 -9.73
C LYS A 181 -37.18 -5.62 -8.30
N PHE A 182 -38.15 -5.01 -7.62
CA PHE A 182 -38.63 -5.44 -6.30
C PHE A 182 -39.42 -6.76 -6.39
N HIS A 183 -39.58 -7.44 -5.26
CA HIS A 183 -40.18 -8.78 -5.17
C HIS A 183 -39.50 -9.86 -6.05
N HIS A 184 -38.33 -9.59 -6.64
CA HIS A 184 -37.62 -10.55 -7.51
C HIS A 184 -36.48 -11.24 -6.76
N ARG A 185 -36.67 -12.54 -6.50
CA ARG A 185 -35.65 -13.40 -5.90
C ARG A 185 -34.82 -14.06 -7.00
N VAL A 186 -33.52 -13.77 -7.07
CA VAL A 186 -32.59 -14.54 -7.91
C VAL A 186 -32.49 -15.97 -7.37
N ALA A 187 -32.68 -16.94 -8.26
CA ALA A 187 -32.70 -18.37 -7.96
C ALA A 187 -31.45 -19.10 -8.50
N ALA A 188 -30.81 -18.58 -9.55
CA ALA A 188 -29.51 -19.06 -10.03
C ALA A 188 -28.76 -17.98 -10.83
N ALA A 189 -27.43 -18.10 -10.90
CA ALA A 189 -26.59 -17.39 -11.86
C ALA A 189 -25.66 -18.39 -12.58
N THR A 190 -25.63 -18.37 -13.91
CA THR A 190 -24.81 -19.29 -14.73
C THR A 190 -23.98 -18.54 -15.77
N TRP A 191 -22.68 -18.78 -15.81
CA TRP A 191 -21.76 -18.16 -16.77
C TRP A 191 -21.75 -18.88 -18.13
N ASN A 192 -21.96 -18.12 -19.20
CA ASN A 192 -21.73 -18.54 -20.57
C ASN A 192 -20.38 -17.96 -21.06
N ALA A 193 -19.37 -18.83 -21.21
CA ALA A 193 -18.02 -18.45 -21.63
C ALA A 193 -17.91 -18.06 -23.13
N GLU A 194 -18.80 -18.59 -23.97
CA GLU A 194 -18.86 -18.27 -25.39
C GLU A 194 -19.38 -16.83 -25.61
N LYS A 195 -20.44 -16.45 -24.91
CA LYS A 195 -20.96 -15.07 -24.91
C LYS A 195 -20.11 -14.12 -24.06
N GLY A 196 -19.47 -14.61 -23.00
CA GLY A 196 -18.84 -13.79 -21.98
C GLY A 196 -19.87 -13.08 -21.08
N LYS A 197 -20.94 -13.79 -20.72
CA LYS A 197 -22.08 -13.22 -19.98
C LYS A 197 -22.61 -14.17 -18.91
N TRP A 198 -23.14 -13.59 -17.84
CA TRP A 198 -23.95 -14.29 -16.84
C TRP A 198 -25.41 -14.30 -17.25
N ARG A 199 -26.06 -15.47 -17.21
CA ARG A 199 -27.52 -15.58 -17.20
C ARG A 199 -27.99 -15.64 -15.75
N LEU A 200 -28.90 -14.75 -15.37
CA LEU A 200 -29.56 -14.74 -14.05
C LEU A 200 -30.99 -15.24 -14.21
N ASP A 201 -31.33 -16.29 -13.48
CA ASP A 201 -32.67 -16.85 -13.43
C ASP A 201 -33.33 -16.39 -12.12
N ALA A 202 -34.47 -15.68 -12.19
CA ALA A 202 -35.09 -15.02 -11.05
C ALA A 202 -36.63 -15.10 -11.09
N SER A 203 -37.27 -15.30 -9.94
CA SER A 203 -38.74 -15.34 -9.81
C SER A 203 -39.29 -14.11 -9.09
N ASN A 204 -40.39 -13.58 -9.60
CA ASN A 204 -41.24 -12.63 -8.88
C ASN A 204 -42.02 -13.40 -7.79
N LEU A 205 -41.98 -12.93 -6.55
CA LEU A 205 -42.58 -13.58 -5.39
C LEU A 205 -44.08 -13.27 -5.19
N GLU A 206 -44.64 -12.26 -5.86
CA GLU A 206 -46.07 -11.95 -5.83
C GLU A 206 -46.83 -12.73 -6.90
N THR A 207 -46.31 -12.74 -8.13
CA THR A 207 -46.95 -13.39 -9.29
C THR A 207 -46.51 -14.84 -9.49
N GLY A 208 -45.42 -15.27 -8.84
CA GLY A 208 -44.75 -16.54 -9.10
C GLY A 208 -44.01 -16.62 -10.43
N SER A 209 -44.04 -15.58 -11.27
CA SER A 209 -43.51 -15.63 -12.64
C SER A 209 -41.97 -15.70 -12.66
N ALA A 210 -41.42 -16.71 -13.32
CA ALA A 210 -39.99 -16.82 -13.58
C ALA A 210 -39.54 -15.92 -14.75
N SER A 211 -38.31 -15.42 -14.67
CA SER A 211 -37.65 -14.58 -15.67
C SER A 211 -36.18 -14.99 -15.80
N SER A 212 -35.57 -14.74 -16.96
CA SER A 212 -34.15 -15.01 -17.22
C SER A 212 -33.56 -13.85 -18.03
N ASP A 213 -32.52 -13.21 -17.50
CA ASP A 213 -31.86 -12.03 -18.09
C ASP A 213 -30.35 -12.29 -18.26
N GLU A 214 -29.74 -11.84 -19.37
CA GLU A 214 -28.29 -11.87 -19.55
C GLU A 214 -27.61 -10.55 -19.13
N PHE A 215 -26.44 -10.64 -18.50
CA PHE A 215 -25.63 -9.52 -18.02
C PHE A 215 -24.15 -9.72 -18.35
N ASP A 216 -23.42 -8.64 -18.61
CA ASP A 216 -21.97 -8.69 -18.78
C ASP A 216 -21.27 -8.94 -17.43
N VAL A 217 -21.79 -8.34 -16.33
CA VAL A 217 -21.21 -8.40 -14.97
C VAL A 217 -22.29 -8.62 -13.91
N VAL A 218 -21.94 -9.33 -12.83
CA VAL A 218 -22.82 -9.58 -11.67
C VAL A 218 -22.15 -9.10 -10.39
N LEU A 219 -22.86 -8.28 -9.62
CA LEU A 219 -22.46 -7.78 -8.30
C LEU A 219 -23.39 -8.37 -7.23
N THR A 220 -22.81 -9.12 -6.29
CA THR A 220 -23.56 -9.63 -5.13
C THR A 220 -23.55 -8.59 -4.00
N CYS A 221 -24.74 -8.11 -3.62
CA CYS A 221 -25.01 -7.09 -2.59
C CYS A 221 -26.01 -7.61 -1.53
N ASN A 222 -26.17 -8.93 -1.44
CA ASN A 222 -27.20 -9.64 -0.67
C ASN A 222 -27.04 -9.54 0.86
N GLY A 223 -25.87 -9.09 1.32
CA GLY A 223 -25.56 -8.90 2.74
C GLY A 223 -25.19 -10.20 3.46
N ARG A 224 -24.89 -10.07 4.76
CA ARG A 224 -24.30 -11.14 5.59
C ARG A 224 -25.28 -11.81 6.55
N PHE A 225 -26.46 -11.20 6.77
CA PHE A 225 -27.40 -11.57 7.83
C PHE A 225 -28.84 -11.68 7.31
N ASN A 226 -29.01 -12.34 6.14
CA ASN A 226 -30.25 -12.37 5.36
C ASN A 226 -30.87 -13.79 5.25
N ASP A 227 -30.04 -14.83 5.13
CA ASP A 227 -30.48 -16.24 5.19
C ASP A 227 -30.66 -16.68 6.67
N TRP A 228 -31.71 -16.15 7.30
CA TRP A 228 -32.15 -16.55 8.63
C TRP A 228 -33.06 -17.78 8.58
N ARG A 229 -33.01 -18.63 9.63
CA ARG A 229 -33.82 -19.86 9.73
C ARG A 229 -34.19 -20.13 11.18
N LEU A 230 -35.34 -20.78 11.40
CA LEU A 230 -35.69 -21.33 12.71
C LEU A 230 -34.74 -22.48 13.08
N PRO A 231 -34.41 -22.67 14.37
CA PRO A 231 -33.57 -23.77 14.82
C PRO A 231 -34.29 -25.12 14.64
N GLN A 232 -33.53 -26.18 14.36
CA GLN A 232 -34.07 -27.53 14.24
C GLN A 232 -34.09 -28.21 15.62
N TYR A 233 -35.28 -28.38 16.20
CA TYR A 233 -35.51 -29.13 17.43
C TYR A 233 -36.67 -30.13 17.23
N PRO A 234 -36.63 -31.31 17.86
CA PRO A 234 -37.77 -32.22 17.88
C PRO A 234 -39.02 -31.52 18.43
N GLY A 235 -40.19 -31.81 17.85
CA GLY A 235 -41.47 -31.24 18.26
C GLY A 235 -41.68 -29.75 17.96
N ILE A 236 -40.78 -29.06 17.25
CA ILE A 236 -40.94 -27.61 16.98
C ILE A 236 -42.19 -27.29 16.14
N SER A 237 -42.65 -28.25 15.32
CA SER A 237 -43.90 -28.19 14.55
C SER A 237 -45.15 -28.59 15.35
N GLU A 238 -45.00 -29.09 16.58
CA GLU A 238 -46.13 -29.43 17.48
C GLU A 238 -46.57 -28.24 18.34
N TYR A 239 -45.68 -27.25 18.53
CA TYR A 239 -45.90 -26.09 19.38
C TYR A 239 -47.02 -25.19 18.86
N ARG A 240 -47.98 -24.87 19.74
CA ARG A 240 -49.24 -24.17 19.37
C ARG A 240 -49.24 -22.67 19.67
N GLY A 241 -48.21 -22.15 20.35
CA GLY A 241 -48.04 -20.72 20.59
C GLY A 241 -47.39 -19.99 19.42
N LEU A 242 -47.11 -18.70 19.58
CA LEU A 242 -46.48 -17.90 18.52
C LEU A 242 -44.99 -18.27 18.36
N LEU A 243 -44.62 -18.88 17.24
CA LEU A 243 -43.22 -19.10 16.87
C LEU A 243 -42.79 -18.11 15.77
N ARG A 244 -41.72 -17.34 16.01
CA ARG A 244 -41.11 -16.41 15.05
C ARG A 244 -39.58 -16.39 15.18
N HIS A 245 -38.89 -16.08 14.08
CA HIS A 245 -37.48 -15.64 14.13
C HIS A 245 -37.44 -14.12 14.29
N THR A 246 -36.43 -13.55 14.94
CA THR A 246 -36.36 -12.09 15.15
C THR A 246 -36.35 -11.29 13.84
N SER A 247 -35.76 -11.84 12.77
CA SER A 247 -35.71 -11.25 11.42
C SER A 247 -36.97 -11.52 10.58
N ASN A 248 -38.04 -11.99 11.24
CA ASN A 248 -39.40 -12.12 10.72
C ASN A 248 -40.37 -11.86 11.89
N TRP A 249 -40.20 -10.69 12.52
CA TRP A 249 -40.99 -10.28 13.67
C TRP A 249 -42.45 -10.04 13.29
N ASP A 250 -43.37 -10.30 14.22
CA ASP A 250 -44.80 -10.09 14.04
C ASP A 250 -45.25 -8.82 14.79
N PRO A 251 -45.44 -7.68 14.10
CA PRO A 251 -45.78 -6.42 14.77
C PRO A 251 -47.20 -6.41 15.36
N SER A 252 -48.02 -7.43 15.09
CA SER A 252 -49.37 -7.56 15.66
C SER A 252 -49.42 -8.22 17.04
N PHE A 253 -48.31 -8.84 17.48
CA PHE A 253 -48.25 -9.56 18.74
C PHE A 253 -48.14 -8.63 19.95
N ASN A 254 -49.12 -8.66 20.85
CA ASN A 254 -48.99 -8.03 22.17
C ASN A 254 -48.25 -8.98 23.16
N PRO A 255 -47.04 -8.61 23.64
CA PRO A 255 -46.29 -9.39 24.64
C PRO A 255 -46.79 -9.21 26.09
N GLU A 256 -47.68 -8.25 26.35
CA GLU A 256 -48.10 -7.84 27.69
C GLU A 256 -48.64 -9.00 28.53
N GLY A 257 -48.03 -9.21 29.70
CA GLY A 257 -48.39 -10.28 30.64
C GLY A 257 -48.14 -11.71 30.15
N LYS A 258 -47.58 -11.92 28.95
CA LYS A 258 -47.35 -13.24 28.37
C LYS A 258 -46.15 -13.96 28.99
N ARG A 259 -46.14 -15.29 28.85
CA ARG A 259 -44.97 -16.15 29.08
C ARG A 259 -44.22 -16.26 27.76
N VAL A 260 -42.97 -15.79 27.69
CA VAL A 260 -42.23 -15.70 26.42
C VAL A 260 -40.86 -16.35 26.54
N ALA A 261 -40.47 -17.16 25.55
CA ALA A 261 -39.09 -17.65 25.43
C ALA A 261 -38.28 -16.85 24.40
N VAL A 262 -37.02 -16.55 24.69
CA VAL A 262 -36.06 -15.97 23.73
C VAL A 262 -34.84 -16.88 23.60
N ILE A 263 -34.67 -17.47 22.41
CA ILE A 263 -33.61 -18.45 22.12
C ILE A 263 -32.43 -17.79 21.43
N GLY A 264 -31.28 -17.72 22.11
CA GLY A 264 -30.03 -17.17 21.61
C GLY A 264 -29.71 -15.77 22.16
N ASN A 265 -28.47 -15.57 22.58
CA ASN A 265 -27.95 -14.34 23.20
C ASN A 265 -26.91 -13.62 22.30
N GLY A 266 -27.19 -13.57 20.99
CA GLY A 266 -26.53 -12.65 20.06
C GLY A 266 -27.17 -11.26 20.08
N ALA A 267 -26.78 -10.37 19.16
CA ALA A 267 -27.25 -8.98 19.11
C ALA A 267 -28.78 -8.84 19.19
N SER A 268 -29.53 -9.57 18.36
CA SER A 268 -31.00 -9.55 18.39
C SER A 268 -31.56 -10.04 19.73
N GLY A 269 -30.96 -11.06 20.33
CA GLY A 269 -31.41 -11.62 21.61
C GLY A 269 -31.19 -10.66 22.77
N ILE A 270 -30.03 -10.01 22.80
CA ILE A 270 -29.66 -8.99 23.79
C ILE A 270 -30.62 -7.79 23.72
N GLN A 271 -30.92 -7.29 22.51
CA GLN A 271 -31.87 -6.19 22.32
C GLN A 271 -33.32 -6.60 22.65
N VAL A 272 -33.78 -7.77 22.19
CA VAL A 272 -35.15 -8.26 22.45
C VAL A 272 -35.39 -8.56 23.94
N VAL A 273 -34.43 -9.16 24.65
CA VAL A 273 -34.57 -9.44 26.10
C VAL A 273 -34.72 -8.14 26.89
N ALA A 274 -33.87 -7.14 26.65
CA ALA A 274 -33.90 -5.86 27.36
C ALA A 274 -35.21 -5.07 27.13
N ASN A 275 -35.88 -5.29 26.00
CA ASN A 275 -37.14 -4.60 25.66
C ASN A 275 -38.38 -5.40 26.09
N LEU A 276 -38.37 -6.74 25.96
CA LEU A 276 -39.51 -7.58 26.36
C LEU A 276 -39.62 -7.75 27.88
N GLN A 277 -38.50 -7.79 28.62
CA GLN A 277 -38.53 -8.00 30.08
C GLN A 277 -39.46 -7.02 30.81
N LYS A 278 -39.49 -5.75 30.37
CA LYS A 278 -40.34 -4.69 30.96
C LYS A 278 -41.85 -4.92 30.80
N VAL A 279 -42.31 -5.83 29.92
CA VAL A 279 -43.73 -6.00 29.56
C VAL A 279 -44.27 -7.43 29.66
N VAL A 280 -43.41 -8.46 29.61
CA VAL A 280 -43.85 -9.87 29.70
C VAL A 280 -44.06 -10.31 31.16
N GLY A 281 -45.01 -11.21 31.37
CA GLY A 281 -45.28 -11.82 32.69
C GLY A 281 -44.19 -12.80 33.13
N ARG A 282 -43.53 -13.48 32.18
CA ARG A 282 -42.30 -14.27 32.42
C ARG A 282 -41.46 -14.35 31.15
N LEU A 283 -40.13 -14.30 31.28
CA LEU A 283 -39.17 -14.38 30.19
C LEU A 283 -38.18 -15.54 30.38
N ASP A 284 -38.25 -16.54 29.51
CA ASP A 284 -37.37 -17.71 29.51
C ASP A 284 -36.23 -17.49 28.51
N HIS A 285 -35.05 -17.03 28.98
CA HIS A 285 -33.94 -16.69 28.09
C HIS A 285 -32.93 -17.84 27.94
N TYR A 286 -32.93 -18.50 26.78
CA TYR A 286 -32.04 -19.63 26.49
C TYR A 286 -30.70 -19.16 25.90
N ALA A 287 -29.68 -19.08 26.75
CA ALA A 287 -28.39 -18.43 26.49
C ALA A 287 -27.20 -19.42 26.51
N ARG A 288 -27.16 -20.32 25.51
CA ARG A 288 -26.20 -21.44 25.41
C ARG A 288 -24.72 -21.04 25.46
N ASN A 289 -24.34 -19.90 24.88
CA ASN A 289 -22.94 -19.52 24.69
C ASN A 289 -22.61 -18.30 25.57
N LYS A 290 -21.45 -18.29 26.23
CA LYS A 290 -20.92 -17.08 26.88
C LYS A 290 -20.66 -15.96 25.86
N THR A 291 -20.96 -14.70 26.22
CA THR A 291 -20.84 -13.52 25.34
C THR A 291 -20.40 -12.28 26.13
N TRP A 292 -19.42 -11.52 25.60
CA TRP A 292 -19.01 -10.22 26.16
C TRP A 292 -20.11 -9.16 25.93
N ILE A 293 -20.62 -8.59 27.01
CA ILE A 293 -21.54 -7.45 26.96
C ILE A 293 -20.73 -6.17 27.21
N ALA A 294 -20.70 -5.26 26.23
CA ALA A 294 -19.99 -3.99 26.33
C ALA A 294 -20.96 -2.85 26.71
N ALA A 295 -20.46 -1.82 27.40
CA ALA A 295 -21.20 -0.56 27.57
C ALA A 295 -21.19 0.28 26.28
N SER A 296 -20.05 0.29 25.58
CA SER A 296 -19.86 0.98 24.31
C SER A 296 -18.80 0.30 23.44
N TRP A 297 -18.81 0.65 22.15
CA TRP A 297 -17.79 0.25 21.17
C TRP A 297 -16.59 1.22 21.14
N ALA A 298 -16.83 2.50 21.42
CA ALA A 298 -15.85 3.58 21.26
C ALA A 298 -15.86 4.62 22.42
N GLY A 299 -16.45 4.30 23.58
CA GLY A 299 -16.63 5.22 24.70
C GLY A 299 -17.94 6.02 24.68
N ASP A 300 -18.73 5.88 23.61
CA ASP A 300 -20.10 6.39 23.52
C ASP A 300 -21.07 5.36 24.16
N ASP A 301 -21.26 5.45 25.47
CA ASP A 301 -22.08 4.52 26.26
C ASP A 301 -23.57 4.60 25.89
N ARG A 302 -24.15 3.44 25.60
CA ARG A 302 -25.55 3.32 25.15
C ARG A 302 -26.48 3.00 26.32
N THR A 303 -27.57 3.75 26.44
CA THR A 303 -28.65 3.52 27.41
C THR A 303 -29.83 2.79 26.77
N LEU A 304 -30.76 2.30 27.60
CA LEU A 304 -32.04 1.74 27.13
C LEU A 304 -33.09 2.84 26.92
N GLU A 305 -33.00 3.91 27.71
CA GLU A 305 -33.77 5.13 27.51
C GLU A 305 -33.14 5.99 26.38
N PRO A 306 -33.94 6.81 25.66
CA PRO A 306 -33.46 7.60 24.51
C PRO A 306 -32.28 8.52 24.82
N GLN A 307 -31.43 8.73 23.80
CA GLN A 307 -30.27 9.63 23.81
C GLN A 307 -30.43 10.70 22.71
N PRO A 308 -31.46 11.58 22.81
CA PRO A 308 -31.68 12.64 21.83
C PRO A 308 -30.53 13.64 21.83
N ILE A 309 -30.20 14.19 20.66
CA ILE A 309 -29.22 15.27 20.57
C ILE A 309 -29.87 16.57 21.09
N PRO A 310 -29.20 17.33 21.98
CA PRO A 310 -29.73 18.60 22.50
C PRO A 310 -30.16 19.55 21.38
N GLU A 311 -31.32 20.20 21.51
CA GLU A 311 -31.86 21.09 20.48
C GLU A 311 -30.88 22.18 20.02
N GLU A 312 -30.10 22.75 20.94
CA GLU A 312 -29.08 23.76 20.62
C GLU A 312 -28.00 23.18 19.69
N GLN A 313 -27.53 21.97 19.97
CA GLN A 313 -26.58 21.25 19.13
C GLN A 313 -27.20 20.87 17.79
N GLN A 314 -28.45 20.38 17.76
CA GLN A 314 -29.14 20.07 16.51
C GLN A 314 -29.36 21.32 15.65
N LYS A 315 -29.67 22.48 16.26
CA LYS A 315 -29.78 23.78 15.57
C LYS A 315 -28.42 24.26 15.03
N SER A 316 -27.33 24.05 15.77
CA SER A 316 -25.97 24.37 15.31
C SER A 316 -25.57 23.62 14.02
N PHE A 317 -26.15 22.45 13.77
CA PHE A 317 -25.91 21.66 12.56
C PHE A 317 -26.46 22.31 11.29
N ALA A 318 -27.24 23.40 11.40
CA ALA A 318 -27.57 24.25 10.26
C ALA A 318 -26.30 24.66 9.49
N ASP A 319 -25.24 25.07 10.21
CA ASP A 319 -23.90 25.29 9.64
C ASP A 319 -23.25 23.96 9.19
N PRO A 320 -22.92 23.81 7.88
CA PRO A 320 -22.20 22.65 7.37
C PRO A 320 -20.83 22.43 8.02
N ALA A 321 -20.11 23.49 8.43
CA ALA A 321 -18.77 23.38 9.01
C ALA A 321 -18.81 22.77 10.42
N THR A 322 -19.69 23.27 11.28
CA THR A 322 -19.98 22.76 12.63
C THR A 322 -20.45 21.29 12.56
N TYR A 323 -21.39 20.98 11.68
CA TYR A 323 -21.84 19.60 11.48
C TYR A 323 -20.71 18.67 11.00
N LEU A 324 -19.88 19.12 10.06
CA LEU A 324 -18.72 18.35 9.57
C LEU A 324 -17.67 18.13 10.65
N ALA A 325 -17.42 19.11 11.52
CA ALA A 325 -16.52 18.98 12.66
C ALA A 325 -17.05 17.95 13.67
N PHE A 326 -18.33 18.03 14.04
CA PHE A 326 -19.01 17.06 14.89
C PHE A 326 -18.94 15.64 14.31
N ARG A 327 -19.31 15.45 13.03
CA ARG A 327 -19.29 14.13 12.38
C ARG A 327 -17.88 13.54 12.35
N LYS A 328 -16.86 14.35 12.05
CA LYS A 328 -15.45 13.94 12.12
C LYS A 328 -15.05 13.50 13.53
N GLN A 329 -15.43 14.25 14.56
CA GLN A 329 -15.11 13.93 15.96
C GLN A 329 -15.74 12.60 16.42
N MET A 330 -16.97 12.29 15.99
CA MET A 330 -17.60 10.99 16.28
C MET A 330 -16.95 9.86 15.48
N GLU A 331 -16.77 10.04 14.17
CA GLU A 331 -16.31 8.98 13.26
C GLU A 331 -14.83 8.61 13.53
N ASP A 332 -13.95 9.57 13.81
CA ASP A 332 -12.51 9.37 14.04
C ASP A 332 -12.20 8.29 15.10
N LYS A 333 -13.00 8.20 16.18
CA LYS A 333 -12.85 7.15 17.21
C LYS A 333 -12.88 5.74 16.61
N TYR A 334 -13.80 5.50 15.67
CA TYR A 334 -14.00 4.20 15.03
C TYR A 334 -12.84 3.82 14.11
N TRP A 335 -12.10 4.79 13.59
CA TRP A 335 -10.94 4.56 12.73
C TRP A 335 -9.67 4.20 13.51
N ARG A 336 -9.47 4.78 14.71
CA ARG A 336 -8.23 4.63 15.49
C ARG A 336 -8.12 3.31 16.29
N ARG A 337 -9.23 2.75 16.78
CA ARG A 337 -9.25 1.57 17.69
C ARG A 337 -8.95 0.21 17.01
N PHE A 338 -7.92 0.15 16.17
CA PHE A 338 -7.47 -1.09 15.53
C PHE A 338 -6.61 -1.95 16.48
N GLU A 339 -5.88 -1.33 17.41
CA GLU A 339 -4.99 -2.03 18.35
C GLU A 339 -5.75 -2.99 19.29
N ALA A 340 -6.99 -2.64 19.66
CA ALA A 340 -7.96 -3.47 20.37
C ALA A 340 -8.23 -4.87 19.76
N PHE A 341 -7.88 -5.10 18.49
CA PHE A 341 -8.05 -6.39 17.79
C PHE A 341 -6.75 -7.21 17.72
N LEU A 342 -5.61 -6.62 18.05
CA LEU A 342 -4.31 -7.29 18.00
C LEU A 342 -4.06 -8.08 19.29
N ARG A 343 -3.37 -9.21 19.16
CA ARG A 343 -3.09 -10.14 20.27
C ARG A 343 -1.96 -9.60 21.14
N GLY A 344 -2.17 -9.53 22.45
CA GLY A 344 -1.14 -9.12 23.42
C GLY A 344 -0.89 -7.62 23.53
N THR A 345 -1.73 -6.77 22.93
CA THR A 345 -1.65 -5.31 23.09
C THR A 345 -2.21 -4.85 24.43
N GLU A 346 -1.78 -3.67 24.88
CA GLU A 346 -2.24 -3.13 26.16
C GLU A 346 -3.72 -2.76 26.10
N GLU A 347 -4.21 -2.25 24.95
CA GLU A 347 -5.64 -1.96 24.76
C GLU A 347 -6.49 -3.23 24.88
N ASN A 348 -6.16 -4.31 24.17
CA ASN A 348 -6.93 -5.56 24.25
C ASN A 348 -6.88 -6.18 25.67
N THR A 349 -5.71 -6.16 26.30
CA THR A 349 -5.52 -6.69 27.66
C THR A 349 -6.37 -5.93 28.68
N LYS A 350 -6.42 -4.59 28.60
CA LYS A 350 -7.28 -3.74 29.44
C LYS A 350 -8.77 -4.03 29.23
N LEU A 351 -9.21 -4.21 27.99
CA LEU A 351 -10.63 -4.47 27.68
C LEU A 351 -11.22 -5.68 28.43
N LYS A 352 -10.46 -6.77 28.63
CA LYS A 352 -10.96 -7.95 29.35
C LYS A 352 -11.27 -7.62 30.81
N ALA A 353 -10.40 -6.85 31.48
CA ALA A 353 -10.63 -6.38 32.85
C ALA A 353 -11.77 -5.36 32.92
N THR A 354 -11.80 -4.37 32.01
CA THR A 354 -12.84 -3.33 31.96
C THR A 354 -14.24 -3.90 31.76
N PHE A 355 -14.45 -4.80 30.78
CA PHE A 355 -15.76 -5.42 30.57
C PHE A 355 -16.16 -6.36 31.70
N THR A 356 -15.21 -7.11 32.27
CA THR A 356 -15.47 -7.93 33.47
C THR A 356 -15.99 -7.09 34.64
N ASP A 357 -15.43 -5.90 34.86
CA ASP A 357 -15.86 -5.01 35.95
C ASP A 357 -17.19 -4.30 35.67
N ILE A 358 -17.42 -3.87 34.42
CA ILE A 358 -18.73 -3.32 33.99
C ILE A 358 -19.84 -4.38 34.15
N MET A 359 -19.58 -5.62 33.73
CA MET A 359 -20.53 -6.73 33.85
C MET A 359 -20.81 -7.06 35.32
N ARG A 360 -19.77 -7.11 36.18
CA ARG A 360 -19.92 -7.27 37.63
C ARG A 360 -20.79 -6.19 38.26
N LYS A 361 -20.54 -4.91 37.93
CA LYS A 361 -21.26 -3.76 38.49
C LYS A 361 -22.75 -3.75 38.12
N ARG A 362 -23.09 -4.16 36.90
CA ARG A 362 -24.48 -4.21 36.41
C ARG A 362 -25.25 -5.45 36.88
N LEU A 363 -24.56 -6.54 37.22
CA LEU A 363 -25.16 -7.78 37.75
C LEU A 363 -25.37 -7.80 39.28
N VAL A 364 -25.31 -6.66 39.97
CA VAL A 364 -25.29 -6.60 41.45
C VAL A 364 -26.49 -7.29 42.15
N LYS A 365 -27.65 -7.41 41.48
CA LYS A 365 -28.85 -8.12 41.98
C LYS A 365 -28.75 -9.66 41.87
N LYS A 366 -27.96 -10.19 40.93
CA LYS A 366 -27.72 -11.64 40.69
C LYS A 366 -26.25 -11.87 40.31
N PRO A 367 -25.29 -11.67 41.25
CA PRO A 367 -23.86 -11.67 40.95
C PRO A 367 -23.32 -13.03 40.48
N GLU A 368 -23.98 -14.13 40.80
CA GLU A 368 -23.66 -15.49 40.36
C GLU A 368 -23.72 -15.66 38.83
N LEU A 369 -24.55 -14.88 38.13
CA LEU A 369 -24.63 -14.88 36.67
C LEU A 369 -23.30 -14.51 36.00
N LEU A 370 -22.39 -13.83 36.70
CA LEU A 370 -21.10 -13.39 36.17
C LEU A 370 -20.25 -14.56 35.67
N GLU A 371 -20.23 -15.69 36.40
CA GLU A 371 -19.49 -16.90 36.00
C GLU A 371 -20.12 -17.57 34.77
N HIS A 372 -21.45 -17.50 34.67
CA HIS A 372 -22.23 -18.07 33.57
C HIS A 372 -22.07 -17.29 32.26
N ILE A 373 -21.80 -15.96 32.30
CA ILE A 373 -21.75 -15.12 31.09
C ILE A 373 -20.36 -14.67 30.62
N ILE A 374 -19.35 -14.59 31.50
CA ILE A 374 -17.98 -14.16 31.10
C ILE A 374 -17.32 -15.18 30.17
N PRO A 375 -16.96 -14.82 28.92
CA PRO A 375 -16.27 -15.72 28.01
C PRO A 375 -14.79 -15.94 28.32
N ASP A 376 -14.33 -17.14 27.99
CA ASP A 376 -12.94 -17.54 28.15
C ASP A 376 -12.04 -16.87 27.08
N PHE A 377 -12.57 -16.69 25.86
CA PHE A 377 -11.94 -15.99 24.74
C PHE A 377 -11.87 -14.46 24.95
N SER A 378 -10.90 -13.81 24.29
CA SER A 378 -10.67 -12.37 24.45
C SER A 378 -11.80 -11.50 23.88
N PRO A 379 -12.02 -10.29 24.42
CA PRO A 379 -12.85 -9.28 23.77
C PRO A 379 -12.44 -9.07 22.31
N ASN A 380 -13.38 -8.67 21.46
CA ASN A 380 -13.25 -8.56 20.01
C ASN A 380 -13.12 -9.86 19.19
N CYS A 381 -12.93 -11.06 19.77
CA CYS A 381 -12.99 -12.32 18.99
C CYS A 381 -14.34 -12.50 18.27
N ARG A 382 -15.42 -12.08 18.94
CA ARG A 382 -16.72 -11.78 18.33
C ARG A 382 -16.91 -10.27 18.30
N ARG A 383 -17.71 -9.76 17.34
CA ARG A 383 -18.13 -8.35 17.35
C ARG A 383 -18.79 -8.02 18.70
N LEU A 384 -18.24 -7.05 19.42
CA LEU A 384 -18.81 -6.59 20.69
C LEU A 384 -20.23 -6.09 20.46
N THR A 385 -21.14 -6.51 21.33
CA THR A 385 -22.54 -6.09 21.31
C THR A 385 -22.78 -5.15 22.50
N PRO A 386 -23.12 -3.87 22.27
CA PRO A 386 -23.66 -3.01 23.30
C PRO A 386 -24.99 -3.59 23.81
N GLY A 387 -25.10 -3.78 25.13
CA GLY A 387 -26.26 -4.41 25.77
C GLY A 387 -26.99 -3.48 26.75
N PRO A 388 -27.58 -2.36 26.28
CA PRO A 388 -28.30 -1.43 27.15
C PRO A 388 -29.47 -2.10 27.86
N GLY A 389 -29.47 -2.10 29.20
CA GLY A 389 -30.53 -2.70 30.01
C GLY A 389 -30.56 -4.23 30.00
N TYR A 390 -29.69 -4.91 29.24
CA TYR A 390 -29.72 -6.37 29.12
C TYR A 390 -29.18 -7.08 30.37
N LEU A 391 -28.08 -6.58 30.95
CA LEU A 391 -27.50 -7.17 32.15
C LEU A 391 -28.43 -6.98 33.34
N GLU A 392 -29.04 -5.80 33.40
CA GLU A 392 -30.06 -5.41 34.36
C GLU A 392 -31.30 -6.32 34.22
N ALA A 393 -31.84 -6.46 33.00
CA ALA A 393 -32.99 -7.31 32.71
C ALA A 393 -32.79 -8.78 33.09
N ILE A 394 -31.63 -9.39 32.84
CA ILE A 394 -31.39 -10.80 33.26
C ILE A 394 -31.22 -10.96 34.78
N THR A 395 -31.06 -9.87 35.55
CA THR A 395 -31.13 -9.95 37.02
C THR A 395 -32.56 -9.90 37.56
N GLU A 396 -33.57 -9.56 36.75
CA GLU A 396 -34.93 -9.37 37.24
C GLU A 396 -35.68 -10.67 37.55
N ASP A 397 -36.70 -10.56 38.40
CA ASP A 397 -37.36 -11.72 39.02
C ASP A 397 -38.39 -12.40 38.10
N ASN A 398 -38.78 -11.74 37.01
CA ASN A 398 -39.57 -12.33 35.92
C ASN A 398 -38.70 -12.99 34.82
N VAL A 399 -37.37 -13.09 34.98
CA VAL A 399 -36.45 -13.63 33.97
C VAL A 399 -35.70 -14.88 34.45
N ASP A 400 -35.90 -15.98 33.73
CA ASP A 400 -35.15 -17.24 33.84
C ASP A 400 -33.95 -17.22 32.87
N PHE A 401 -32.71 -17.19 33.38
CA PHE A 401 -31.50 -17.29 32.56
C PHE A 401 -31.07 -18.76 32.38
N ILE A 402 -31.41 -19.36 31.24
CA ILE A 402 -31.34 -20.81 31.04
C ILE A 402 -30.12 -21.18 30.18
N GLN A 403 -29.18 -21.93 30.76
CA GLN A 403 -28.06 -22.55 30.03
C GLN A 403 -28.27 -24.04 29.71
N THR A 404 -29.22 -24.73 30.35
CA THR A 404 -29.50 -26.13 30.03
C THR A 404 -29.91 -26.27 28.54
N PRO A 405 -29.31 -27.20 27.77
CA PRO A 405 -29.73 -27.42 26.39
C PRO A 405 -31.21 -27.79 26.26
N ILE A 406 -31.86 -27.25 25.24
CA ILE A 406 -33.22 -27.64 24.83
C ILE A 406 -33.18 -29.09 24.33
N LYS A 407 -34.05 -29.93 24.89
CA LYS A 407 -34.27 -31.34 24.48
C LYS A 407 -35.25 -31.43 23.33
N ARG A 408 -36.39 -30.73 23.45
CA ARG A 408 -37.46 -30.67 22.45
C ARG A 408 -38.42 -29.51 22.75
N PHE A 409 -39.22 -29.18 21.76
CA PHE A 409 -40.48 -28.44 21.96
C PHE A 409 -41.60 -29.42 22.31
N THR A 410 -42.71 -28.89 22.80
CA THR A 410 -43.98 -29.59 23.05
C THR A 410 -45.13 -28.71 22.60
N ALA A 411 -46.38 -29.20 22.65
CA ALA A 411 -47.55 -28.41 22.29
C ALA A 411 -47.71 -27.08 23.06
N THR A 412 -47.19 -26.97 24.30
CA THR A 412 -47.36 -25.78 25.17
C THR A 412 -46.06 -25.06 25.54
N GLY A 413 -44.88 -25.53 25.08
CA GLY A 413 -43.62 -24.85 25.39
C GLY A 413 -42.37 -25.69 25.11
N ILE A 414 -41.36 -25.55 25.96
CA ILE A 414 -40.00 -26.05 25.73
C ILE A 414 -39.54 -26.93 26.90
N GLN A 415 -39.03 -28.12 26.58
CA GLN A 415 -38.44 -29.05 27.53
C GLN A 415 -36.91 -29.02 27.43
N THR A 416 -36.21 -28.86 28.56
CA THR A 416 -34.74 -28.91 28.66
C THR A 416 -34.22 -30.33 28.95
N MET A 417 -32.92 -30.55 28.77
CA MET A 417 -32.28 -31.87 28.93
C MET A 417 -32.29 -32.41 30.36
N ASP A 418 -32.39 -31.53 31.35
CA ASP A 418 -32.68 -31.82 32.77
C ASP A 418 -34.10 -32.39 33.00
N GLY A 419 -34.96 -32.40 31.97
CA GLY A 419 -36.34 -32.87 32.01
C GLY A 419 -37.36 -31.78 32.31
N VAL A 420 -36.92 -30.60 32.77
CA VAL A 420 -37.81 -29.48 33.13
C VAL A 420 -38.57 -28.99 31.89
N HIS A 421 -39.89 -28.93 32.00
CA HIS A 421 -40.78 -28.37 30.98
C HIS A 421 -41.21 -26.97 31.39
N ARG A 422 -41.07 -25.99 30.51
CA ARG A 422 -41.54 -24.62 30.70
C ARG A 422 -42.58 -24.27 29.65
N GLU A 423 -43.77 -23.89 30.11
CA GLU A 423 -44.83 -23.42 29.23
C GLU A 423 -44.63 -21.94 28.85
N VAL A 424 -44.80 -21.64 27.57
CA VAL A 424 -44.68 -20.29 27.00
C VAL A 424 -45.69 -20.08 25.88
N ASP A 425 -46.25 -18.87 25.81
CA ASP A 425 -47.27 -18.44 24.87
C ASP A 425 -46.66 -17.97 23.54
N ALA A 426 -45.40 -17.53 23.57
CA ALA A 426 -44.59 -17.21 22.39
C ALA A 426 -43.12 -17.65 22.54
N VAL A 427 -42.48 -17.94 21.41
CA VAL A 427 -41.05 -18.26 21.28
C VAL A 427 -40.42 -17.42 20.17
N PHE A 428 -39.44 -16.61 20.53
CA PHE A 428 -38.64 -15.81 19.61
C PHE A 428 -37.25 -16.39 19.43
N CYS A 429 -36.95 -16.86 18.22
CA CYS A 429 -35.64 -17.35 17.85
C CYS A 429 -34.73 -16.19 17.44
N ALA A 430 -33.84 -15.77 18.34
CA ALA A 430 -32.75 -14.83 18.10
C ALA A 430 -31.48 -15.58 17.63
N THR A 431 -31.67 -16.59 16.78
CA THR A 431 -30.64 -17.57 16.37
C THR A 431 -29.68 -17.06 15.29
N GLY A 432 -29.90 -15.86 14.76
CA GLY A 432 -29.08 -15.25 13.72
C GLY A 432 -29.35 -15.84 12.33
N ALA A 433 -28.32 -15.78 11.46
CA ALA A 433 -28.38 -16.18 10.06
C ALA A 433 -27.18 -17.04 9.66
N LYS A 434 -27.28 -17.72 8.51
CA LYS A 434 -26.19 -18.47 7.87
C LYS A 434 -24.98 -17.55 7.67
N SER A 435 -23.88 -17.84 8.37
CA SER A 435 -22.74 -16.91 8.52
C SER A 435 -21.45 -17.36 7.85
N ASP A 436 -21.46 -18.50 7.16
CA ASP A 436 -20.34 -19.03 6.37
C ASP A 436 -20.01 -18.21 5.11
N LEU A 437 -20.92 -17.29 4.71
CA LEU A 437 -20.87 -16.50 3.47
C LEU A 437 -20.84 -17.35 2.18
N VAL A 438 -21.24 -18.61 2.28
CA VAL A 438 -21.46 -19.50 1.13
C VAL A 438 -22.76 -19.04 0.43
N PRO A 439 -22.79 -18.89 -0.91
CA PRO A 439 -23.97 -18.42 -1.64
C PRO A 439 -25.29 -19.09 -1.20
N SER A 440 -26.35 -18.29 -1.13
CA SER A 440 -27.71 -18.76 -0.78
C SER A 440 -28.48 -19.33 -1.97
N PHE A 441 -27.92 -19.21 -3.18
CA PHE A 441 -28.43 -19.76 -4.43
C PHE A 441 -27.25 -20.24 -5.31
N PRO A 442 -27.45 -21.19 -6.23
CA PRO A 442 -26.44 -21.65 -7.18
C PRO A 442 -25.78 -20.55 -8.00
N ILE A 443 -24.45 -20.53 -8.01
CA ILE A 443 -23.63 -19.66 -8.88
C ILE A 443 -22.63 -20.55 -9.62
N ARG A 444 -22.72 -20.64 -10.95
CA ARG A 444 -22.06 -21.69 -11.74
C ARG A 444 -21.18 -21.15 -12.85
N ALA A 445 -19.94 -21.62 -12.91
CA ALA A 445 -18.98 -21.34 -13.97
C ALA A 445 -18.06 -22.53 -14.19
N GLY A 446 -17.63 -22.78 -15.43
CA GLY A 446 -16.66 -23.84 -15.76
C GLY A 446 -17.07 -25.26 -15.37
N GLY A 447 -18.37 -25.53 -15.16
CA GLY A 447 -18.88 -26.81 -14.65
C GLY A 447 -18.86 -26.97 -13.12
N LYS A 448 -18.35 -25.98 -12.38
CA LYS A 448 -18.37 -25.94 -10.90
C LYS A 448 -19.48 -25.03 -10.38
N ASP A 449 -19.97 -25.32 -9.16
CA ASP A 449 -20.86 -24.43 -8.40
C ASP A 449 -20.10 -23.81 -7.22
N LEU A 450 -20.17 -22.49 -7.06
CA LEU A 450 -19.44 -21.77 -6.02
C LEU A 450 -19.87 -22.19 -4.60
N GLY A 451 -21.14 -22.59 -4.43
CA GLY A 451 -21.64 -23.10 -3.17
C GLY A 451 -20.92 -24.38 -2.73
N ASP A 452 -20.69 -25.30 -3.66
CA ASP A 452 -20.01 -26.58 -3.41
C ASP A 452 -18.49 -26.45 -3.22
N LEU A 453 -17.88 -25.36 -3.70
CA LEU A 453 -16.46 -25.06 -3.45
C LEU A 453 -16.23 -24.44 -2.06
N TRP A 454 -17.09 -23.50 -1.66
CA TRP A 454 -16.90 -22.69 -0.44
C TRP A 454 -17.49 -23.29 0.84
N LYS A 455 -18.42 -24.25 0.73
CA LYS A 455 -19.02 -24.95 1.89
C LYS A 455 -17.96 -25.62 2.78
N PRO A 456 -18.23 -25.86 4.08
CA PRO A 456 -17.28 -26.44 5.03
C PRO A 456 -16.56 -27.72 4.59
N ASP A 457 -17.22 -28.54 3.77
CA ASP A 457 -16.83 -29.84 3.20
C ASP A 457 -16.39 -29.76 1.73
N GLY A 458 -16.33 -28.55 1.15
CA GLY A 458 -16.02 -28.30 -0.26
C GLY A 458 -14.53 -28.21 -0.57
N GLU A 459 -14.21 -28.08 -1.86
CA GLU A 459 -12.83 -28.02 -2.40
C GLU A 459 -11.94 -26.97 -1.73
N HIS A 460 -12.51 -25.84 -1.31
CA HIS A 460 -11.78 -24.80 -0.57
C HIS A 460 -12.11 -24.82 0.94
N GLY A 461 -13.33 -25.19 1.33
CA GLY A 461 -13.74 -25.26 2.74
C GLY A 461 -14.13 -23.91 3.39
N PHE A 462 -13.97 -22.80 2.66
CA PHE A 462 -14.26 -21.42 3.07
C PHE A 462 -14.39 -20.50 1.81
N PRO A 463 -14.82 -19.24 1.97
CA PRO A 463 -14.86 -18.23 0.89
C PRO A 463 -13.48 -17.80 0.33
N TYR A 464 -12.93 -18.63 -0.55
CA TYR A 464 -11.74 -18.35 -1.36
C TYR A 464 -11.99 -17.13 -2.26
N THR A 465 -11.33 -16.01 -1.98
CA THR A 465 -11.59 -14.72 -2.67
C THR A 465 -10.34 -13.85 -2.77
N TYR A 466 -10.08 -13.29 -3.95
CA TYR A 466 -9.08 -12.24 -4.13
C TYR A 466 -9.60 -10.95 -3.48
N MET A 467 -8.95 -10.51 -2.38
CA MET A 467 -9.24 -9.25 -1.67
C MET A 467 -10.71 -9.04 -1.23
N GLY A 468 -11.51 -10.11 -1.15
CA GLY A 468 -12.96 -10.02 -0.94
C GLY A 468 -13.74 -9.36 -2.09
N LEU A 469 -13.16 -9.33 -3.29
CA LEU A 469 -13.68 -8.66 -4.48
C LEU A 469 -14.17 -9.65 -5.54
N ALA A 470 -13.40 -10.69 -5.85
CA ALA A 470 -13.67 -11.69 -6.88
C ALA A 470 -13.16 -13.08 -6.46
N THR A 471 -13.40 -14.11 -7.27
CA THR A 471 -12.84 -15.47 -7.09
C THR A 471 -12.39 -16.05 -8.43
N PRO A 472 -11.22 -16.70 -8.51
CA PRO A 472 -10.78 -17.43 -9.71
C PRO A 472 -11.82 -18.47 -10.17
N GLY A 473 -11.91 -18.71 -11.48
CA GLY A 473 -12.91 -19.56 -12.11
C GLY A 473 -14.27 -18.89 -12.36
N PHE A 474 -14.55 -17.73 -11.77
CA PHE A 474 -15.82 -17.01 -11.86
C PHE A 474 -15.62 -15.59 -12.42
N PRO A 475 -15.29 -15.46 -13.73
CA PRO A 475 -15.10 -14.17 -14.39
C PRO A 475 -16.33 -13.27 -14.30
N ASN A 476 -16.09 -11.95 -14.27
CA ASN A 476 -17.12 -10.91 -14.19
C ASN A 476 -18.12 -11.05 -13.01
N LEU A 477 -17.79 -11.85 -11.99
CA LEU A 477 -18.54 -11.94 -10.72
C LEU A 477 -17.79 -11.19 -9.63
N PHE A 478 -18.47 -10.29 -8.93
CA PHE A 478 -17.88 -9.55 -7.82
C PHE A 478 -18.75 -9.55 -6.56
N PHE A 479 -18.09 -9.39 -5.41
CA PHE A 479 -18.70 -9.38 -4.08
C PHE A 479 -18.62 -7.97 -3.47
N VAL A 480 -19.77 -7.39 -3.13
CA VAL A 480 -19.87 -6.08 -2.46
C VAL A 480 -20.35 -6.31 -1.04
N HIS A 481 -19.59 -5.86 -0.05
CA HIS A 481 -19.81 -6.17 1.37
C HIS A 481 -19.83 -7.70 1.69
N GLY A 482 -19.26 -8.53 0.81
CA GLY A 482 -19.12 -9.97 1.00
C GLY A 482 -17.97 -10.37 1.95
N PRO A 483 -17.32 -11.53 1.72
CA PRO A 483 -16.09 -11.94 2.40
C PRO A 483 -15.03 -10.84 2.35
N HIS A 484 -14.25 -10.69 3.41
CA HIS A 484 -13.22 -9.65 3.59
C HIS A 484 -13.70 -8.20 3.29
N GLY A 485 -15.01 -7.95 3.28
CA GLY A 485 -15.59 -6.71 2.72
C GLY A 485 -15.35 -5.44 3.54
N THR A 486 -15.02 -5.56 4.83
CA THR A 486 -14.89 -4.44 5.80
C THR A 486 -13.77 -4.72 6.80
N GLY A 487 -13.12 -3.66 7.30
CA GLY A 487 -12.12 -3.78 8.38
C GLY A 487 -12.72 -4.17 9.74
N PRO A 488 -11.88 -4.53 10.74
CA PRO A 488 -12.29 -4.61 12.14
C PRO A 488 -12.53 -3.23 12.75
N SER A 489 -11.86 -2.19 12.24
CA SER A 489 -12.11 -0.77 12.54
C SER A 489 -12.84 -0.07 11.39
N GLY A 490 -13.16 1.22 11.53
CA GLY A 490 -13.79 2.08 10.53
C GLY A 490 -15.30 1.85 10.35
N THR A 491 -15.85 2.39 9.26
CA THR A 491 -17.30 2.46 9.04
C THR A 491 -17.77 1.64 7.83
N VAL A 492 -18.95 1.02 7.96
CA VAL A 492 -19.54 0.18 6.90
C VAL A 492 -19.90 0.97 5.63
N PRO A 493 -20.55 2.16 5.70
CA PRO A 493 -20.87 2.94 4.51
C PRO A 493 -19.63 3.27 3.67
N GLN A 494 -18.62 3.91 4.29
CA GLN A 494 -17.38 4.29 3.61
C GLN A 494 -16.64 3.09 3.00
N SER A 495 -16.62 1.93 3.70
CA SER A 495 -15.97 0.71 3.20
C SER A 495 -16.61 0.22 1.89
N VAL A 496 -17.94 0.37 1.79
CA VAL A 496 -18.74 -0.03 0.62
C VAL A 496 -18.65 1.01 -0.50
N GLU A 497 -18.72 2.30 -0.18
CA GLU A 497 -18.49 3.40 -1.15
C GLU A 497 -17.11 3.30 -1.82
N THR A 498 -16.08 2.93 -1.03
CA THR A 498 -14.72 2.68 -1.51
C THR A 498 -14.66 1.41 -2.37
N GLN A 499 -15.31 0.32 -1.95
CA GLN A 499 -15.35 -0.93 -2.72
C GLN A 499 -16.05 -0.74 -4.08
N LEU A 500 -17.16 0.01 -4.12
CA LEU A 500 -17.86 0.35 -5.35
C LEU A 500 -17.05 1.31 -6.24
N THR A 501 -16.27 2.21 -5.65
CA THR A 501 -15.36 3.09 -6.40
C THR A 501 -14.19 2.31 -7.04
N TYR A 502 -13.66 1.29 -6.36
CA TYR A 502 -12.71 0.34 -6.95
C TYR A 502 -13.36 -0.43 -8.12
N LEU A 503 -14.53 -1.02 -7.89
CA LEU A 503 -15.25 -1.78 -8.93
C LEU A 503 -15.63 -0.91 -10.14
N ALA A 504 -15.96 0.37 -9.94
CA ALA A 504 -16.19 1.31 -11.03
C ALA A 504 -14.95 1.51 -11.92
N LYS A 505 -13.72 1.44 -11.38
CA LYS A 505 -12.49 1.46 -12.18
C LYS A 505 -12.37 0.21 -13.06
N LEU A 506 -12.69 -0.98 -12.52
CA LEU A 506 -12.74 -2.23 -13.30
C LEU A 506 -13.81 -2.16 -14.39
N LEU A 507 -15.02 -1.69 -14.06
CA LEU A 507 -16.13 -1.58 -15.01
C LEU A 507 -15.82 -0.60 -16.15
N ARG A 508 -15.22 0.56 -15.85
CA ARG A 508 -14.71 1.49 -16.89
C ARG A 508 -13.65 0.84 -17.76
N LYS A 509 -12.69 0.10 -17.19
CA LYS A 509 -11.67 -0.64 -17.94
C LYS A 509 -12.33 -1.66 -18.89
N VAL A 510 -13.25 -2.48 -18.38
CA VAL A 510 -13.96 -3.52 -19.13
C VAL A 510 -14.72 -2.93 -20.32
N SER A 511 -15.46 -1.85 -20.09
CA SER A 511 -16.27 -1.16 -21.08
C SER A 511 -15.44 -0.44 -22.16
N ARG A 512 -14.36 0.26 -21.77
CA ARG A 512 -13.53 1.06 -22.67
C ARG A 512 -12.56 0.22 -23.51
N GLU A 513 -11.91 -0.77 -22.90
CA GLU A 513 -10.85 -1.57 -23.56
C GLU A 513 -11.38 -2.85 -24.25
N GLY A 514 -12.71 -3.03 -24.31
CA GLY A 514 -13.32 -4.11 -25.08
C GLY A 514 -13.04 -5.48 -24.47
N ILE A 515 -12.96 -5.56 -23.15
CA ILE A 515 -12.75 -6.80 -22.42
C ILE A 515 -14.10 -7.53 -22.36
N LYS A 516 -14.08 -8.79 -22.79
CA LYS A 516 -15.18 -9.74 -22.71
C LYS A 516 -15.30 -10.30 -21.29
N SER A 517 -14.16 -10.68 -20.69
CA SER A 517 -14.12 -11.15 -19.31
C SER A 517 -12.84 -10.74 -18.58
N ILE A 518 -13.01 -10.33 -17.33
CA ILE A 518 -11.95 -10.08 -16.35
C ILE A 518 -12.09 -11.07 -15.19
N GLU A 519 -10.96 -11.63 -14.73
CA GLU A 519 -10.92 -12.73 -13.76
C GLU A 519 -9.67 -12.60 -12.89
N ALA A 520 -9.77 -12.74 -11.57
CA ALA A 520 -8.59 -12.68 -10.69
C ALA A 520 -7.73 -13.94 -10.87
N THR A 521 -6.40 -13.82 -10.77
CA THR A 521 -5.50 -14.98 -10.85
C THR A 521 -5.60 -15.83 -9.58
N SER A 522 -5.36 -17.14 -9.71
CA SER A 522 -5.30 -18.04 -8.54
C SER A 522 -4.10 -17.69 -7.67
N GLU A 523 -2.98 -17.38 -8.28
CA GLU A 523 -1.73 -17.02 -7.63
C GLU A 523 -1.88 -15.80 -6.71
N ALA A 524 -2.50 -14.71 -7.20
CA ALA A 524 -2.77 -13.53 -6.37
C ALA A 524 -3.87 -13.76 -5.31
N THR A 525 -4.72 -14.77 -5.52
CA THR A 525 -5.72 -15.20 -4.53
C THR A 525 -5.06 -16.01 -3.41
N ASP A 526 -4.16 -16.94 -3.75
CA ASP A 526 -3.40 -17.76 -2.82
C ASP A 526 -2.46 -16.89 -1.96
N ASP A 527 -1.75 -15.92 -2.56
CA ASP A 527 -0.94 -14.94 -1.84
C ASP A 527 -1.79 -14.11 -0.85
N PHE A 528 -3.00 -13.69 -1.24
CA PHE A 528 -3.91 -12.98 -0.35
C PHE A 528 -4.45 -13.86 0.79
N VAL A 529 -4.73 -15.14 0.53
CA VAL A 529 -5.14 -16.11 1.55
C VAL A 529 -3.99 -16.42 2.51
N ALA A 530 -2.77 -16.59 2.00
CA ALA A 530 -1.57 -16.81 2.82
C ALA A 530 -1.25 -15.58 3.70
N TYR A 531 -1.39 -14.36 3.15
CA TYR A 531 -1.29 -13.13 3.93
C TYR A 531 -2.37 -13.05 5.02
N SER A 532 -3.62 -13.41 4.70
CA SER A 532 -4.73 -13.42 5.65
C SER A 532 -4.48 -14.39 6.80
N ASP A 533 -4.08 -15.63 6.50
CA ASP A 533 -3.70 -16.65 7.49
C ASP A 533 -2.51 -16.21 8.36
N ALA A 534 -1.53 -15.51 7.80
CA ALA A 534 -0.40 -14.98 8.54
C ALA A 534 -0.81 -13.80 9.45
N PHE A 535 -1.67 -12.90 8.96
CA PHE A 535 -2.17 -11.75 9.69
C PHE A 535 -3.05 -12.16 10.88
N PHE A 536 -4.08 -12.98 10.67
CA PHE A 536 -5.10 -13.25 11.70
C PHE A 536 -4.58 -14.01 12.92
N LYS A 537 -3.47 -14.76 12.80
CA LYS A 537 -2.75 -15.37 13.96
C LYS A 537 -2.33 -14.32 15.00
N ASN A 538 -1.99 -13.12 14.55
CA ASN A 538 -1.56 -11.99 15.40
C ASN A 538 -2.75 -11.19 15.98
N THR A 539 -3.99 -11.66 15.81
CA THR A 539 -5.22 -10.99 16.26
C THR A 539 -6.00 -11.87 17.23
N VAL A 540 -6.84 -11.27 18.06
CA VAL A 540 -7.78 -12.01 18.92
C VAL A 540 -8.96 -12.61 18.16
N LEU A 541 -9.13 -12.26 16.88
CA LEU A 541 -10.13 -12.81 15.98
C LEU A 541 -9.94 -14.32 15.76
N SER A 542 -8.70 -14.80 15.92
CA SER A 542 -8.32 -16.22 15.85
C SER A 542 -8.34 -16.96 17.19
N ASP A 543 -8.82 -16.35 18.29
CA ASP A 543 -9.18 -17.14 19.48
C ASP A 543 -10.28 -18.15 19.10
N HIS A 544 -10.36 -19.28 19.83
CA HIS A 544 -11.30 -20.37 19.53
C HIS A 544 -12.76 -20.03 19.91
N CYS A 545 -13.30 -18.90 19.42
CA CYS A 545 -14.69 -18.52 19.53
C CYS A 545 -15.46 -18.78 18.22
N SER A 546 -16.69 -19.28 18.32
CA SER A 546 -17.65 -19.30 17.20
C SER A 546 -18.04 -17.86 16.86
N SER A 547 -17.75 -17.38 15.65
CA SER A 547 -18.00 -16.01 15.22
C SER A 547 -18.44 -15.97 13.75
N TRP A 548 -19.24 -14.99 13.34
CA TRP A 548 -19.52 -14.82 11.91
C TRP A 548 -18.26 -14.48 11.11
N TYR A 549 -17.19 -14.04 11.77
CA TYR A 549 -15.86 -13.87 11.18
C TYR A 549 -15.27 -15.19 10.64
N ASN A 550 -15.56 -16.34 11.27
CA ASN A 550 -15.05 -17.69 10.92
C ASN A 550 -16.18 -18.67 10.52
N GLY A 551 -17.28 -18.15 9.97
CA GLY A 551 -18.42 -18.96 9.53
C GLY A 551 -19.11 -19.72 10.66
N GLY A 552 -19.01 -19.20 11.90
CA GLY A 552 -19.53 -19.85 13.11
C GLY A 552 -18.69 -21.01 13.63
N ARG A 553 -17.55 -21.34 13.01
CA ARG A 553 -16.71 -22.51 13.36
C ARG A 553 -15.48 -22.08 14.18
N PRO A 554 -15.39 -22.38 15.49
CA PRO A 554 -14.22 -22.06 16.31
C PRO A 554 -12.91 -22.57 15.70
N GLY A 555 -11.91 -21.69 15.54
CA GLY A 555 -10.62 -22.04 14.97
C GLY A 555 -10.57 -22.21 13.44
N ALA A 556 -11.69 -22.03 12.71
CA ALA A 556 -11.66 -21.96 11.26
C ALA A 556 -11.06 -20.62 10.76
N ARG A 557 -10.68 -20.57 9.47
CA ARG A 557 -10.15 -19.36 8.81
C ARG A 557 -11.09 -18.17 9.01
N ILE A 558 -10.51 -16.99 9.24
CA ILE A 558 -11.25 -15.73 9.32
C ILE A 558 -11.45 -15.20 7.89
N HIS A 559 -12.72 -15.07 7.48
CA HIS A 559 -13.11 -14.65 6.13
C HIS A 559 -14.21 -13.56 6.12
N GLY A 560 -14.82 -13.23 7.26
CA GLY A 560 -15.88 -12.20 7.33
C GLY A 560 -15.38 -10.75 7.23
N ILE A 561 -14.10 -10.50 7.51
CA ILE A 561 -13.49 -9.17 7.70
C ILE A 561 -12.10 -9.10 7.08
N TRP A 562 -11.61 -7.90 6.79
CA TRP A 562 -10.33 -7.65 6.13
C TRP A 562 -9.12 -7.93 7.04
N PRO A 563 -8.01 -8.51 6.51
CA PRO A 563 -6.74 -8.63 7.22
C PRO A 563 -6.02 -7.26 7.36
N GLY A 564 -6.56 -6.38 8.20
CA GLY A 564 -5.99 -5.06 8.49
C GLY A 564 -7.05 -4.03 8.88
N SER A 565 -6.61 -2.81 9.23
CA SER A 565 -7.53 -1.71 9.58
C SER A 565 -8.37 -1.24 8.40
N ALA A 566 -9.44 -0.47 8.64
CA ALA A 566 -10.17 0.20 7.55
C ALA A 566 -9.31 1.22 6.79
N ALA A 567 -8.30 1.82 7.44
CA ALA A 567 -7.33 2.68 6.75
C ALA A 567 -6.47 1.87 5.77
N HIS A 568 -6.00 0.68 6.17
CA HIS A 568 -5.31 -0.26 5.28
C HIS A 568 -6.22 -0.69 4.12
N LEU A 569 -7.47 -1.08 4.41
CA LEU A 569 -8.48 -1.44 3.42
C LEU A 569 -8.74 -0.32 2.39
N THR A 570 -8.87 0.92 2.87
CA THR A 570 -9.12 2.09 2.02
C THR A 570 -7.92 2.43 1.13
N ALA A 571 -6.70 2.30 1.66
CA ALA A 571 -5.48 2.48 0.87
C ALA A 571 -5.34 1.41 -0.22
N VAL A 572 -5.54 0.12 0.13
CA VAL A 572 -5.45 -1.00 -0.84
C VAL A 572 -6.57 -0.92 -1.89
N ARG A 573 -7.78 -0.51 -1.51
CA ARG A 573 -8.90 -0.29 -2.46
C ARG A 573 -8.86 1.07 -3.19
N ARG A 574 -7.79 1.86 -3.08
CA ARG A 574 -7.66 3.11 -3.85
C ARG A 574 -7.42 2.82 -5.34
N GLU A 575 -6.48 1.94 -5.67
CA GLU A 575 -6.12 1.60 -7.05
C GLU A 575 -6.15 0.08 -7.30
N PRO A 576 -6.74 -0.40 -8.42
CA PRO A 576 -6.61 -1.79 -8.84
C PRO A 576 -5.18 -2.16 -9.23
N ARG A 577 -4.69 -3.28 -8.70
CA ARG A 577 -3.50 -4.00 -9.17
C ARG A 577 -3.83 -4.70 -10.49
N TRP A 578 -3.62 -4.02 -11.61
CA TRP A 578 -4.03 -4.51 -12.94
C TRP A 578 -3.30 -5.77 -13.41
N GLU A 579 -2.16 -6.09 -12.80
CA GLU A 579 -1.37 -7.29 -13.04
C GLU A 579 -1.94 -8.57 -12.39
N ASP A 580 -2.81 -8.43 -11.38
CA ASP A 580 -3.42 -9.55 -10.64
C ASP A 580 -4.65 -10.17 -11.37
N TRP A 581 -4.87 -9.81 -12.64
CA TRP A 581 -6.07 -10.19 -13.40
C TRP A 581 -5.74 -10.77 -14.79
N ASN A 582 -6.48 -11.82 -15.14
CA ASN A 582 -6.60 -12.34 -16.50
C ASN A 582 -7.66 -11.57 -17.29
N TYR A 583 -7.38 -11.31 -18.57
CA TYR A 583 -8.26 -10.58 -19.49
C TYR A 583 -8.50 -11.38 -20.77
N LYS A 584 -9.76 -11.53 -21.18
CA LYS A 584 -10.15 -12.00 -22.52
C LYS A 584 -10.89 -10.86 -23.23
N TYR A 585 -10.56 -10.59 -24.49
CA TYR A 585 -11.11 -9.47 -25.26
C TYR A 585 -12.30 -9.90 -26.12
N LEU A 586 -13.07 -8.93 -26.60
CA LEU A 586 -14.19 -9.14 -27.54
C LEU A 586 -13.69 -9.46 -28.96
N SER A 587 -12.55 -8.89 -29.37
CA SER A 587 -11.98 -9.13 -30.71
C SER A 587 -11.23 -10.47 -30.77
N SER A 588 -11.58 -11.29 -31.76
CA SER A 588 -10.89 -12.54 -32.10
C SER A 588 -9.51 -12.33 -32.75
N THR A 589 -9.17 -11.10 -33.15
CA THR A 589 -7.88 -10.76 -33.82
C THR A 589 -6.65 -10.91 -32.93
N GLY A 590 -6.82 -11.04 -31.60
CA GLY A 590 -5.73 -11.01 -30.63
C GLY A 590 -5.11 -9.63 -30.40
N ASN A 591 -5.40 -8.62 -31.23
CA ASN A 591 -4.88 -7.27 -31.09
C ASN A 591 -5.67 -6.49 -30.01
N ARG A 592 -5.12 -6.46 -28.79
CA ARG A 592 -5.68 -5.72 -27.63
C ARG A 592 -5.88 -4.22 -27.85
N PHE A 593 -5.15 -3.61 -28.79
CA PHE A 593 -5.26 -2.17 -29.07
C PHE A 593 -6.37 -1.84 -30.08
N LEU A 594 -6.78 -2.80 -30.91
CA LEU A 594 -7.72 -2.56 -32.01
C LEU A 594 -9.08 -2.05 -31.52
N TRP A 595 -9.65 -2.69 -30.49
CA TRP A 595 -10.84 -2.13 -29.86
C TRP A 595 -10.51 -0.79 -29.19
N TYR A 596 -9.47 -0.76 -28.34
CA TYR A 596 -9.24 0.36 -27.42
C TYR A 596 -8.97 1.68 -28.13
N PHE A 597 -8.13 1.72 -29.16
CA PHE A 597 -7.79 2.94 -29.89
C PHE A 597 -8.87 3.36 -30.91
N GLY A 598 -9.70 2.43 -31.38
CA GLY A 598 -10.72 2.72 -32.40
C GLY A 598 -10.12 3.31 -33.67
N ASN A 599 -10.75 4.36 -34.20
CA ASN A 599 -10.28 5.11 -35.37
C ASN A 599 -9.13 6.10 -35.05
N GLY A 600 -8.71 6.21 -33.79
CA GLY A 600 -7.65 7.10 -33.34
C GLY A 600 -8.10 8.51 -32.98
N TRP A 601 -9.40 8.81 -33.06
CA TRP A 601 -10.01 10.09 -32.68
C TRP A 601 -10.79 9.95 -31.36
N THR A 602 -11.06 11.09 -30.72
CA THR A 602 -12.11 11.25 -29.71
C THR A 602 -13.39 11.83 -30.34
N ARG A 603 -14.55 11.59 -29.72
CA ARG A 603 -15.84 12.03 -30.28
C ARG A 603 -15.98 13.56 -30.27
N ARG A 604 -15.41 14.26 -29.29
CA ARG A 604 -15.42 15.74 -29.27
C ARG A 604 -14.56 16.37 -30.37
N GLU A 605 -13.55 15.69 -30.92
CA GLU A 605 -12.82 16.18 -32.10
C GLU A 605 -13.69 16.22 -33.37
N ALA A 606 -14.84 15.55 -33.36
CA ALA A 606 -15.87 15.61 -34.39
C ALA A 606 -17.07 16.52 -34.01
N ASP A 607 -17.01 17.23 -32.89
CA ASP A 607 -18.08 18.12 -32.38
C ASP A 607 -17.57 19.58 -32.27
N PRO A 608 -17.92 20.47 -33.24
CA PRO A 608 -17.40 21.83 -33.28
C PRO A 608 -17.72 22.70 -32.06
N GLU A 609 -18.78 22.39 -31.32
CA GLU A 609 -19.25 23.17 -30.16
C GLU A 609 -18.58 22.74 -28.84
N SER A 610 -17.73 21.72 -28.88
CA SER A 610 -17.11 21.15 -27.67
C SER A 610 -15.84 21.88 -27.24
N ASP A 611 -15.79 22.30 -25.97
CA ASP A 611 -14.53 22.64 -25.29
C ASP A 611 -13.56 21.43 -25.28
N MET A 612 -12.44 21.57 -25.97
CA MET A 612 -11.33 20.62 -26.02
C MET A 612 -10.28 20.86 -24.91
N THR A 613 -10.46 21.92 -24.12
CA THR A 613 -9.52 22.43 -23.11
C THR A 613 -10.02 22.46 -21.64
N PRO A 614 -10.91 21.56 -21.15
CA PRO A 614 -11.53 21.66 -19.81
C PRO A 614 -10.58 21.43 -18.62
N TYR A 615 -9.29 21.21 -18.89
CA TYR A 615 -8.21 21.17 -17.91
C TYR A 615 -7.62 22.56 -17.60
N LEU A 616 -7.89 23.57 -18.44
CA LEU A 616 -7.55 24.96 -18.18
C LEU A 616 -8.60 25.57 -17.24
N LYS A 617 -8.17 25.99 -16.05
CA LYS A 617 -9.02 26.54 -14.98
C LYS A 617 -8.38 27.82 -14.42
N ALA A 618 -9.17 28.62 -13.69
CA ALA A 618 -8.62 29.73 -12.92
C ALA A 618 -7.60 29.20 -11.89
N SER A 619 -6.54 29.96 -11.60
CA SER A 619 -5.42 29.53 -10.74
C SER A 619 -5.87 28.95 -9.40
N ASP A 620 -6.92 29.53 -8.84
CA ASP A 620 -7.38 29.29 -7.49
C ASP A 620 -8.25 28.01 -7.40
N ASP A 621 -8.73 27.52 -8.56
CA ASP A 621 -9.42 26.23 -8.73
C ASP A 621 -8.46 25.06 -9.06
N ILE A 622 -7.16 25.31 -9.22
CA ILE A 622 -6.17 24.28 -9.59
C ILE A 622 -5.67 23.53 -8.36
N ASP A 623 -6.30 22.40 -8.06
CA ASP A 623 -5.70 21.38 -7.19
C ASP A 623 -4.64 20.57 -7.97
N LEU A 624 -3.37 20.76 -7.62
CA LEU A 624 -2.23 20.02 -8.19
C LEU A 624 -2.24 18.51 -7.87
N ARG A 625 -3.18 18.02 -7.05
CA ARG A 625 -3.41 16.58 -6.79
C ARG A 625 -4.40 15.93 -7.76
N ASP A 626 -5.27 16.73 -8.37
CA ASP A 626 -6.34 16.28 -9.28
C ASP A 626 -6.06 16.64 -10.75
N ILE A 627 -5.12 17.57 -11.00
CA ILE A 627 -4.71 17.98 -12.35
C ILE A 627 -4.21 16.76 -13.16
N HIS A 628 -4.87 16.49 -14.28
CA HIS A 628 -4.69 15.32 -15.15
C HIS A 628 -4.95 13.92 -14.53
N GLU A 629 -5.20 13.82 -13.21
CA GLU A 629 -5.61 12.58 -12.52
C GLU A 629 -7.14 12.36 -12.53
N SER A 630 -7.92 13.43 -12.73
CA SER A 630 -9.38 13.36 -12.89
C SER A 630 -9.79 12.57 -14.14
N TRP A 631 -10.30 11.34 -13.94
CA TRP A 631 -10.74 10.47 -15.05
C TRP A 631 -11.92 11.03 -15.88
N TRP A 632 -12.61 12.07 -15.39
CA TRP A 632 -13.73 12.74 -16.08
C TRP A 632 -13.34 14.11 -16.65
N THR A 633 -12.10 14.57 -16.48
CA THR A 633 -11.59 15.84 -17.02
C THR A 633 -10.43 15.59 -17.98
N VAL A 634 -10.77 15.01 -19.14
CA VAL A 634 -9.80 14.61 -20.17
C VAL A 634 -10.11 15.36 -21.48
N PRO A 635 -9.11 15.93 -22.18
CA PRO A 635 -9.31 16.50 -23.51
C PRO A 635 -9.99 15.50 -24.44
N GLY A 636 -10.96 15.96 -25.23
CA GLY A 636 -11.66 15.11 -26.19
C GLY A 636 -12.74 14.17 -25.62
N ALA A 637 -12.77 13.90 -24.31
CA ALA A 637 -13.69 12.90 -23.75
C ALA A 637 -15.14 13.39 -23.60
N MET A 638 -16.08 12.65 -24.22
CA MET A 638 -17.54 12.83 -24.23
C MET A 638 -18.15 13.62 -23.06
N PRO A 639 -19.01 14.63 -23.32
CA PRO A 639 -19.79 15.29 -22.28
C PRO A 639 -20.70 14.30 -21.53
N GLY A 640 -20.59 14.28 -20.20
CA GLY A 640 -21.48 13.48 -19.35
C GLY A 640 -21.82 14.11 -18.00
N PHE A 641 -21.26 15.29 -17.67
CA PHE A 641 -21.37 15.88 -16.32
C PHE A 641 -21.43 17.42 -16.26
N ASP A 642 -20.98 18.15 -17.28
CA ASP A 642 -21.05 19.62 -17.34
C ASP A 642 -22.04 20.10 -18.42
N ASP A 643 -23.28 19.66 -18.28
CA ASP A 643 -24.45 20.49 -18.63
C ASP A 643 -25.19 20.80 -17.30
N ALA A 644 -25.91 21.93 -17.24
CA ALA A 644 -26.17 22.68 -16.01
C ALA A 644 -26.86 21.88 -14.88
N GLY A 645 -27.58 20.80 -15.21
CA GLY A 645 -28.36 20.00 -14.28
C GLY A 645 -27.58 19.34 -13.13
N THR A 646 -26.32 18.93 -13.30
CA THR A 646 -25.61 18.17 -12.24
C THR A 646 -25.10 19.06 -11.11
N ARG A 647 -24.50 20.21 -11.44
CA ARG A 647 -24.11 21.23 -10.44
C ARG A 647 -25.33 21.90 -9.82
N GLN A 648 -26.41 22.12 -10.57
CA GLN A 648 -27.66 22.63 -10.01
C GLN A 648 -28.37 21.62 -9.11
N THR A 649 -28.42 20.32 -9.42
CA THR A 649 -29.09 19.34 -8.52
C THR A 649 -28.35 19.12 -7.21
N LEU A 650 -27.03 19.27 -7.16
CA LEU A 650 -26.28 19.27 -5.89
C LEU A 650 -26.53 20.54 -5.08
N ASN A 651 -26.40 21.73 -5.68
CA ASN A 651 -26.47 22.99 -4.93
C ASN A 651 -27.92 23.48 -4.66
N ALA A 652 -28.86 23.24 -5.57
CA ALA A 652 -30.25 23.71 -5.46
C ALA A 652 -31.16 22.80 -4.61
N LEU A 653 -30.66 21.62 -4.20
CA LEU A 653 -31.30 20.82 -3.14
C LEU A 653 -30.93 21.36 -1.75
N GLU A 654 -29.70 21.84 -1.53
CA GLU A 654 -29.35 22.53 -0.28
C GLU A 654 -30.08 23.88 -0.13
N SER A 655 -30.47 24.52 -1.24
CA SER A 655 -31.17 25.81 -1.22
C SER A 655 -32.70 25.74 -1.03
N LYS A 656 -33.30 24.55 -0.86
CA LYS A 656 -34.77 24.38 -0.82
C LYS A 656 -35.37 24.03 0.54
N ASP A 657 -34.60 23.50 1.48
CA ASP A 657 -35.07 23.21 2.85
C ASP A 657 -35.06 24.47 3.76
N GLY A 658 -35.22 25.66 3.16
CA GLY A 658 -34.92 26.97 3.74
C GLY A 658 -36.09 27.93 3.96
N SER A 659 -37.35 27.48 3.86
CA SER A 659 -38.52 28.30 4.19
C SER A 659 -39.75 27.45 4.54
N GLY A 660 -40.43 27.76 5.64
CA GLY A 660 -41.68 27.09 6.01
C GLY A 660 -42.75 28.07 6.46
N THR A 661 -43.95 28.00 5.86
CA THR A 661 -45.22 28.55 6.37
C THR A 661 -46.42 27.93 5.68
N GLY A 662 -47.28 27.21 6.43
CA GLY A 662 -48.74 27.41 6.41
C GLY A 662 -49.65 26.83 5.30
N ILE A 663 -50.72 26.16 5.77
CA ILE A 663 -52.13 26.32 5.35
C ILE A 663 -52.72 25.40 4.22
N SER A 664 -53.37 24.33 4.69
CA SER A 664 -54.70 23.75 4.34
C SER A 664 -55.13 23.27 2.92
N SER A 665 -55.52 21.98 2.91
CA SER A 665 -56.85 21.44 2.47
C SER A 665 -57.19 21.10 1.00
N SER A 666 -58.12 20.12 0.86
CA SER A 666 -58.72 19.51 -0.35
C SER A 666 -57.76 18.69 -1.25
N MET A 667 -58.03 17.48 -1.79
CA MET A 667 -59.16 16.53 -1.94
C MET A 667 -59.67 16.39 -3.39
N SER A 668 -59.77 15.15 -3.89
CA SER A 668 -60.25 14.73 -5.25
C SER A 668 -59.33 15.10 -6.44
N SER A 669 -59.33 14.42 -7.59
CA SER A 669 -59.71 13.04 -7.94
C SER A 669 -59.23 12.63 -9.35
N SER A 670 -59.25 11.31 -9.62
CA SER A 670 -59.65 10.65 -10.89
C SER A 670 -58.97 10.97 -12.25
N GLU A 671 -58.50 9.88 -12.90
CA GLU A 671 -58.70 9.59 -14.35
C GLU A 671 -57.97 10.46 -15.42
N SER A 672 -57.78 10.03 -16.68
CA SER A 672 -57.69 8.67 -17.30
C SER A 672 -57.07 8.78 -18.73
N ARG A 673 -56.94 7.63 -19.43
CA ARG A 673 -56.68 7.46 -20.89
C ARG A 673 -55.23 7.74 -21.35
N LEU A 674 -54.54 6.87 -22.10
CA LEU A 674 -54.83 6.06 -23.32
C LEU A 674 -54.62 6.84 -24.63
N HIS A 675 -53.66 6.37 -25.44
CA HIS A 675 -53.74 5.97 -26.87
C HIS A 675 -52.29 5.81 -27.42
N THR A 676 -51.84 4.65 -27.92
CA THR A 676 -51.93 4.10 -29.31
C THR A 676 -51.34 5.03 -30.39
N GLU A 677 -50.64 4.59 -31.43
CA GLU A 677 -50.21 3.26 -31.93
C GLU A 677 -49.19 3.46 -33.08
N PHE A 678 -48.48 2.39 -33.48
CA PHE A 678 -48.20 1.92 -34.87
C PHE A 678 -46.82 1.27 -35.07
N GLU A 679 -46.78 0.33 -36.04
CA GLU A 679 -45.75 -0.72 -36.19
C GLU A 679 -45.28 -0.83 -37.69
N PRO A 680 -44.77 -1.96 -38.28
CA PRO A 680 -43.40 -1.94 -38.85
C PRO A 680 -43.22 -2.45 -40.30
N SER A 681 -41.96 -2.44 -40.77
CA SER A 681 -41.40 -3.31 -41.84
C SER A 681 -39.87 -3.47 -41.59
N ALA A 682 -39.18 -4.62 -41.70
CA ALA A 682 -39.15 -5.71 -42.70
C ALA A 682 -38.49 -5.28 -44.05
N SER A 683 -37.54 -6.00 -44.68
CA SER A 683 -36.83 -7.26 -44.33
C SER A 683 -35.63 -7.56 -45.29
N SER A 684 -34.69 -8.44 -44.90
CA SER A 684 -33.65 -9.14 -45.75
C SER A 684 -32.55 -8.30 -46.44
N GLY A 685 -31.36 -8.81 -46.81
CA GLY A 685 -30.69 -10.10 -46.52
C GLY A 685 -29.46 -10.42 -47.42
N HIS A 686 -28.62 -11.39 -47.02
CA HIS A 686 -27.53 -12.08 -47.78
C HIS A 686 -26.14 -11.41 -48.04
N ASP A 687 -25.19 -12.28 -48.43
CA ASP A 687 -23.70 -12.20 -48.57
C ASP A 687 -23.31 -13.29 -49.65
N PRO A 688 -22.05 -13.72 -50.00
CA PRO A 688 -20.71 -13.43 -49.44
C PRO A 688 -19.48 -13.38 -50.44
N GLU A 689 -18.27 -13.32 -49.84
CA GLU A 689 -16.96 -13.93 -50.27
C GLU A 689 -16.05 -13.39 -51.42
N ARG A 690 -14.87 -12.87 -50.98
CA ARG A 690 -13.46 -13.32 -51.30
C ARG A 690 -12.63 -12.91 -52.55
N ALA A 691 -11.30 -13.11 -52.36
CA ALA A 691 -10.20 -13.49 -53.30
C ALA A 691 -9.32 -12.39 -53.99
N LEU A 692 -8.00 -12.54 -54.28
CA LEU A 692 -6.86 -13.34 -53.71
C LEU A 692 -5.47 -13.06 -54.42
N LEU A 693 -4.34 -13.62 -53.90
CA LEU A 693 -3.02 -13.96 -54.54
C LEU A 693 -2.00 -12.83 -54.96
N ALA A 694 -0.69 -13.07 -55.28
CA ALA A 694 0.40 -13.96 -54.77
C ALA A 694 1.77 -13.78 -55.52
N SER A 695 2.78 -14.65 -55.22
CA SER A 695 4.02 -15.01 -55.99
C SER A 695 5.35 -14.24 -55.68
N ARG A 696 6.59 -14.79 -55.83
CA ARG A 696 7.13 -16.18 -56.06
C ARG A 696 8.66 -16.31 -55.81
N ASP A 697 9.13 -17.55 -55.54
CA ASP A 697 10.38 -18.31 -55.90
C ASP A 697 11.79 -17.63 -56.05
N CYS A 698 12.96 -18.32 -56.13
CA CYS A 698 13.56 -19.56 -55.52
C CYS A 698 14.97 -19.83 -56.15
N HIS A 699 16.02 -20.29 -55.43
CA HIS A 699 17.06 -21.29 -55.87
C HIS A 699 18.25 -21.52 -54.89
N VAL A 700 19.14 -22.49 -55.21
CA VAL A 700 20.19 -23.12 -54.35
C VAL A 700 21.41 -23.57 -55.20
N VAL A 701 22.65 -23.55 -54.66
CA VAL A 701 23.77 -24.50 -54.99
C VAL A 701 24.97 -24.39 -54.01
N GLN A 702 25.86 -25.39 -54.01
CA GLN A 702 26.99 -25.61 -53.07
C GLN A 702 28.35 -25.04 -53.55
N LEU A 703 29.37 -24.93 -52.68
CA LEU A 703 30.71 -25.58 -52.86
C LEU A 703 31.66 -25.50 -51.63
N ARG A 704 32.91 -25.99 -51.76
CA ARG A 704 33.84 -26.36 -50.67
C ARG A 704 34.96 -25.33 -50.36
N ARG A 705 35.50 -25.44 -49.12
CA ARG A 705 36.87 -25.13 -48.63
C ARG A 705 37.84 -24.42 -49.58
N ASN A 706 38.39 -23.29 -49.11
CA ASN A 706 39.75 -23.25 -48.54
C ASN A 706 39.87 -22.01 -47.64
N GLY A 707 40.96 -21.87 -46.89
CA GLY A 707 41.15 -20.73 -45.98
C GLY A 707 42.58 -20.19 -45.98
N VAL A 708 42.71 -18.91 -45.60
CA VAL A 708 43.88 -18.24 -45.00
C VAL A 708 43.34 -16.95 -44.37
N LEU A 709 43.99 -16.45 -43.30
CA LEU A 709 43.51 -15.27 -42.57
C LEU A 709 43.78 -13.94 -43.30
N VAL A 710 42.80 -13.05 -43.27
CA VAL A 710 43.01 -11.59 -43.18
C VAL A 710 42.05 -11.07 -42.11
N HIS A 711 42.59 -10.49 -41.04
CA HIS A 711 41.78 -9.80 -40.03
C HIS A 711 41.60 -8.34 -40.47
N ASN A 712 40.36 -7.86 -40.52
CA ASN A 712 40.03 -6.44 -40.70
C ASN A 712 39.03 -6.05 -39.61
N ASP A 713 39.35 -5.04 -38.81
CA ASP A 713 38.49 -4.58 -37.71
C ASP A 713 37.38 -3.68 -38.23
N SER A 714 36.16 -4.22 -38.30
CA SER A 714 34.96 -3.44 -38.64
C SER A 714 33.65 -4.00 -38.05
N ASP A 715 33.66 -4.43 -36.78
CA ASP A 715 32.43 -4.74 -36.04
C ASP A 715 32.55 -4.33 -34.55
N SER A 716 31.98 -3.17 -34.21
CA SER A 716 31.95 -2.63 -32.84
C SER A 716 30.59 -2.06 -32.44
N THR A 717 29.55 -2.33 -33.24
CA THR A 717 28.17 -1.84 -33.03
C THR A 717 27.14 -2.95 -32.80
N THR A 718 27.59 -4.17 -32.48
CA THR A 718 26.70 -5.34 -32.36
C THR A 718 27.00 -6.20 -31.12
N ARG A 719 26.58 -5.74 -29.93
CA ARG A 719 26.24 -6.60 -28.76
C ARG A 719 25.68 -5.79 -27.56
N LEU A 720 24.38 -5.93 -27.30
CA LEU A 720 23.80 -5.74 -25.97
C LEU A 720 23.47 -7.14 -25.43
N ASP A 721 24.49 -7.76 -24.85
CA ASP A 721 24.54 -9.20 -24.55
C ASP A 721 23.48 -9.72 -23.58
N GLU A 722 23.24 -11.03 -23.67
CA GLU A 722 22.34 -11.79 -22.79
C GLU A 722 22.72 -11.62 -21.31
N ARG A 723 21.76 -11.17 -20.49
CA ARG A 723 21.96 -11.05 -19.03
C ARG A 723 22.09 -12.44 -18.41
N LYS A 724 23.27 -12.78 -17.91
CA LYS A 724 23.51 -14.08 -17.26
C LYS A 724 22.63 -14.25 -16.01
N LYS A 725 22.04 -15.44 -15.88
CA LYS A 725 21.26 -15.85 -14.70
C LYS A 725 22.21 -16.14 -13.53
N VAL A 726 22.28 -15.22 -12.57
CA VAL A 726 23.15 -15.28 -11.38
C VAL A 726 22.47 -15.98 -10.20
N LYS A 727 23.24 -16.60 -9.30
CA LYS A 727 22.70 -17.18 -8.06
C LYS A 727 22.33 -16.07 -7.09
N TRP A 728 21.12 -16.12 -6.52
CA TRP A 728 20.60 -15.06 -5.64
C TRP A 728 21.57 -14.66 -4.52
N TYR A 729 22.07 -15.64 -3.74
CA TYR A 729 23.00 -15.45 -2.62
C TYR A 729 24.42 -15.00 -3.01
N ARG A 730 24.72 -14.86 -4.31
CA ARG A 730 25.97 -14.29 -4.84
C ARG A 730 25.75 -13.04 -5.68
N SER A 731 24.49 -12.68 -5.93
CA SER A 731 24.12 -11.54 -6.76
C SER A 731 24.58 -10.21 -6.15
N THR A 732 24.72 -9.20 -7.02
CA THR A 732 24.87 -7.79 -6.62
C THR A 732 23.85 -7.39 -5.55
N PHE A 733 22.56 -7.67 -5.78
CA PHE A 733 21.46 -7.23 -4.93
C PHE A 733 21.54 -7.83 -3.52
N TYR A 734 21.81 -9.14 -3.40
CA TYR A 734 22.02 -9.78 -2.11
C TYR A 734 23.17 -9.13 -1.33
N ASN A 735 24.32 -8.91 -1.97
CA ASN A 735 25.49 -8.36 -1.30
C ASN A 735 25.31 -6.89 -0.87
N ILE A 736 24.62 -6.08 -1.68
CA ILE A 736 24.24 -4.72 -1.30
C ILE A 736 23.19 -4.72 -0.17
N THR A 737 22.31 -5.72 -0.11
CA THR A 737 21.38 -5.92 1.02
C THR A 737 22.12 -6.28 2.30
N ILE A 738 23.12 -7.18 2.25
CA ILE A 738 23.97 -7.49 3.40
C ILE A 738 24.77 -6.25 3.84
N LEU A 739 25.35 -5.48 2.92
CA LEU A 739 26.03 -4.23 3.25
C LEU A 739 25.07 -3.20 3.89
N GLY A 740 23.82 -3.14 3.41
CA GLY A 740 22.74 -2.37 4.00
C GLY A 740 22.42 -2.81 5.44
N LEU A 741 22.31 -4.11 5.70
CA LEU A 741 22.05 -4.63 7.05
C LEU A 741 23.24 -4.41 8.00
N CYS A 742 24.49 -4.52 7.52
CA CYS A 742 25.69 -4.07 8.25
C CYS A 742 25.61 -2.57 8.57
N ASN A 743 25.09 -1.76 7.64
CA ASN A 743 24.88 -0.33 7.83
C ASN A 743 23.85 -0.02 8.89
N LEU A 744 22.67 -0.63 8.79
CA LEU A 744 21.59 -0.46 9.77
C LEU A 744 22.10 -0.79 11.17
N SER A 745 22.73 -1.97 11.34
CA SER A 745 23.19 -2.47 12.63
C SER A 745 24.34 -1.65 13.24
N ALA A 746 25.34 -1.23 12.47
CA ALA A 746 26.52 -0.53 13.00
C ALA A 746 26.42 1.02 12.91
N PRO A 747 26.79 1.70 11.80
CA PRO A 747 26.76 3.16 11.72
C PRO A 747 25.34 3.76 11.74
N GLY A 748 24.30 3.00 11.36
CA GLY A 748 22.91 3.42 11.40
C GLY A 748 22.41 3.60 12.84
N ILE A 749 22.65 2.61 13.70
CA ILE A 749 22.38 2.74 15.15
C ILE A 749 23.29 3.79 15.81
N TRP A 750 24.55 3.93 15.38
CA TRP A 750 25.41 5.02 15.85
C TRP A 750 24.85 6.41 15.47
N GLY A 751 24.39 6.56 14.23
CA GLY A 751 23.71 7.77 13.75
C GLY A 751 22.40 8.02 14.48
N ALA A 752 21.69 6.94 14.89
CA ALA A 752 20.46 7.01 15.67
C ALA A 752 20.70 7.54 17.09
N MET A 753 21.76 7.10 17.77
CA MET A 753 22.13 7.64 19.09
C MET A 753 22.44 9.13 19.02
N ASN A 754 23.20 9.55 18.01
CA ASN A 754 23.56 10.95 17.82
C ASN A 754 22.36 11.82 17.39
N SER A 755 21.42 11.29 16.60
CA SER A 755 20.20 12.02 16.21
C SER A 755 19.18 12.24 17.33
N LEU A 756 19.37 11.63 18.51
CA LEU A 756 18.65 12.04 19.72
C LEU A 756 19.20 13.35 20.33
N GLY A 757 20.28 13.90 19.78
CA GLY A 757 21.06 15.02 20.31
C GLY A 757 21.96 14.57 21.47
N ALA A 758 23.24 14.94 21.44
CA ALA A 758 24.22 14.59 22.49
C ALA A 758 24.28 13.09 22.84
N GLY A 759 24.10 12.18 21.87
CA GLY A 759 24.03 10.74 22.15
C GLY A 759 22.85 10.33 23.04
N GLY A 760 21.81 11.17 23.17
CA GLY A 760 20.71 11.01 24.13
C GLY A 760 20.98 11.56 25.54
N ALA A 761 22.12 12.22 25.77
CA ALA A 761 22.41 12.90 27.04
C ALA A 761 21.59 14.20 27.24
N GLN A 762 21.79 14.85 28.39
CA GLN A 762 21.23 16.17 28.70
C GLN A 762 22.17 17.33 28.32
N ARG A 763 23.48 17.08 28.20
CA ARG A 763 24.49 18.07 27.79
C ARG A 763 25.41 17.45 26.72
N PRO A 764 25.81 18.20 25.68
CA PRO A 764 26.57 17.68 24.55
C PRO A 764 28.03 17.33 24.86
N TYR A 765 28.66 18.04 25.80
CA TYR A 765 30.12 18.15 25.91
C TYR A 765 30.88 16.82 26.00
N LEU A 766 30.46 15.88 26.86
CA LEU A 766 31.13 14.58 27.03
C LEU A 766 31.01 13.71 25.76
N VAL A 767 29.83 13.66 25.16
CA VAL A 767 29.57 12.83 23.97
C VAL A 767 30.22 13.44 22.73
N ASN A 768 30.22 14.77 22.61
CA ASN A 768 30.95 15.48 21.56
C ASN A 768 32.47 15.25 21.69
N THR A 769 33.01 15.26 22.92
CA THR A 769 34.42 14.88 23.18
C THR A 769 34.72 13.44 22.77
N ALA A 770 33.82 12.50 23.09
CA ALA A 770 33.95 11.10 22.71
C ALA A 770 33.85 10.89 21.18
N ASN A 771 32.94 11.60 20.51
CA ASN A 771 32.84 11.61 19.04
C ASN A 771 34.11 12.18 18.41
N ALA A 772 34.65 13.28 18.93
CA ALA A 772 35.91 13.85 18.45
C ALA A 772 37.06 12.83 18.51
N LEU A 773 37.21 12.11 19.64
CA LEU A 773 38.18 11.01 19.77
C LEU A 773 37.92 9.87 18.77
N THR A 774 36.65 9.49 18.59
CA THR A 774 36.22 8.48 17.59
C THR A 774 36.73 8.87 16.21
N PHE A 775 36.46 10.12 15.78
CA PHE A 775 36.85 10.61 14.46
C PHE A 775 38.37 10.83 14.31
N CYS A 776 39.09 11.28 15.34
CA CYS A 776 40.55 11.34 15.33
C CYS A 776 41.18 9.98 15.02
N LEU A 777 40.66 8.90 15.62
CA LEU A 777 41.12 7.54 15.37
C LEU A 777 40.63 6.99 14.02
N MET A 778 39.48 7.44 13.53
CA MET A 778 39.01 7.14 12.17
C MET A 778 39.91 7.73 11.08
N VAL A 779 40.53 8.90 11.27
CA VAL A 779 41.51 9.44 10.31
C VAL A 779 42.66 8.44 10.12
N VAL A 780 43.23 7.94 11.22
CA VAL A 780 44.34 6.98 11.20
C VAL A 780 43.91 5.63 10.65
N SER A 781 42.77 5.08 11.10
CA SER A 781 42.30 3.76 10.66
C SER A 781 41.85 3.76 9.19
N CYS A 782 41.19 4.81 8.69
CA CYS A 782 40.92 5.00 7.25
C CYS A 782 42.22 5.01 6.43
N TRP A 783 43.25 5.75 6.86
CA TRP A 783 44.52 5.86 6.13
C TRP A 783 45.28 4.53 6.04
N LEU A 784 45.19 3.70 7.08
CA LEU A 784 45.81 2.37 7.14
C LEU A 784 44.93 1.24 6.60
N SER A 785 43.67 1.52 6.22
CA SER A 785 42.69 0.50 5.84
C SER A 785 43.07 -0.27 4.56
N SER A 786 43.79 0.34 3.63
CA SER A 786 44.31 -0.33 2.42
C SER A 786 45.34 -1.42 2.76
N ALA A 787 46.21 -1.17 3.74
CA ALA A 787 47.14 -2.17 4.28
C ALA A 787 46.39 -3.32 4.96
N LEU A 788 45.35 -3.02 5.73
CA LEU A 788 44.55 -4.02 6.44
C LEU A 788 43.74 -4.93 5.50
N VAL A 789 43.13 -4.37 4.45
CA VAL A 789 42.40 -5.16 3.42
C VAL A 789 43.29 -6.18 2.74
N ARG A 790 44.58 -5.89 2.51
CA ARG A 790 45.53 -6.87 1.97
C ARG A 790 45.76 -8.07 2.91
N VAL A 791 45.62 -7.89 4.23
CA VAL A 791 45.87 -8.95 5.23
C VAL A 791 44.62 -9.79 5.51
N ILE A 792 43.46 -9.15 5.72
CA ILE A 792 42.22 -9.85 6.14
C ILE A 792 41.11 -9.89 5.07
N GLY A 793 41.37 -9.33 3.88
CA GLY A 793 40.40 -9.20 2.80
C GLY A 793 39.29 -8.17 3.09
N ILE A 794 38.58 -7.73 2.04
CA ILE A 794 37.51 -6.72 2.19
C ILE A 794 36.37 -7.20 3.10
N LYS A 795 36.10 -8.51 3.12
CA LYS A 795 35.11 -9.13 4.02
C LYS A 795 35.59 -9.11 5.48
N GLY A 796 36.85 -9.45 5.75
CA GLY A 796 37.43 -9.36 7.09
C GLY A 796 37.45 -7.92 7.60
N ALA A 797 37.76 -6.96 6.72
CA ALA A 797 37.71 -5.53 7.03
C ALA A 797 36.29 -5.07 7.42
N LEU A 798 35.25 -5.49 6.70
CA LEU A 798 33.86 -5.17 7.06
C LEU A 798 33.45 -5.79 8.41
N ILE A 799 33.80 -7.06 8.65
CA ILE A 799 33.52 -7.76 9.92
C ILE A 799 34.23 -7.03 11.08
N PHE A 800 35.54 -6.82 10.98
CA PHE A 800 36.32 -6.06 11.97
C PHE A 800 35.70 -4.69 12.24
N GLY A 801 35.31 -3.99 11.17
CA GLY A 801 34.75 -2.64 11.24
C GLY A 801 33.47 -2.52 12.07
N THR A 802 32.65 -3.57 12.14
CA THR A 802 31.42 -3.58 12.97
C THR A 802 31.68 -3.69 14.48
N LEU A 803 32.84 -4.19 14.93
CA LEU A 803 33.06 -4.61 16.32
C LEU A 803 33.05 -3.47 17.34
N GLY A 804 33.60 -2.30 17.00
CA GLY A 804 33.79 -1.19 17.93
C GLY A 804 32.53 -0.40 18.27
N TYR A 805 31.44 -0.58 17.52
CA TYR A 805 30.21 0.19 17.70
C TYR A 805 29.44 -0.19 18.99
N ALA A 806 29.29 -1.49 19.29
CA ALA A 806 28.58 -1.95 20.48
C ALA A 806 29.25 -1.52 21.82
N PRO A 807 30.60 -1.55 21.97
CA PRO A 807 31.29 -0.94 23.12
C PRO A 807 30.96 0.55 23.33
N TYR A 808 30.80 1.34 22.28
CA TYR A 808 30.42 2.75 22.40
C TYR A 808 28.99 2.93 22.92
N ALA A 809 28.02 2.14 22.42
CA ALA A 809 26.66 2.14 22.97
C ALA A 809 26.60 1.64 24.42
N ALA A 810 27.46 0.68 24.81
CA ALA A 810 27.62 0.25 26.20
C ALA A 810 28.22 1.36 27.10
N GLY A 811 29.13 2.17 26.56
CA GLY A 811 29.59 3.41 27.19
C GLY A 811 28.44 4.38 27.45
N LEU A 812 27.68 4.75 26.41
CA LEU A 812 26.53 5.66 26.55
C LEU A 812 25.45 5.11 27.51
N TYR A 813 25.17 3.80 27.47
CA TYR A 813 24.27 3.13 28.41
C TYR A 813 24.75 3.26 29.87
N THR A 814 26.01 2.93 30.16
CA THR A 814 26.55 2.98 31.52
C THR A 814 26.68 4.42 32.04
N ASN A 815 27.01 5.36 31.16
CA ASN A 815 26.95 6.79 31.48
C ASN A 815 25.52 7.22 31.85
N ASN A 816 24.53 6.88 31.01
CA ASN A 816 23.14 7.23 31.25
C ASN A 816 22.60 6.59 32.54
N ARG A 817 22.88 5.30 32.78
CA ARG A 817 22.32 4.54 33.91
C ARG A 817 23.07 4.71 35.24
N PHE A 818 24.38 4.91 35.21
CA PHE A 818 25.26 4.88 36.39
C PHE A 818 26.25 6.06 36.49
N GLY A 819 26.33 6.95 35.51
CA GLY A 819 27.28 8.07 35.50
C GLY A 819 28.71 7.70 35.09
N THR A 820 28.94 6.50 34.55
CA THR A 820 30.28 6.04 34.14
C THR A 820 30.77 6.81 32.92
N GLU A 821 31.86 7.58 33.03
CA GLU A 821 32.39 8.37 31.90
C GLU A 821 33.50 7.63 31.13
N TRP A 822 34.41 6.93 31.81
CA TRP A 822 35.58 6.30 31.20
C TRP A 822 35.23 5.29 30.10
N LEU A 823 34.11 4.56 30.24
CA LEU A 823 33.67 3.57 29.24
C LEU A 823 33.09 4.24 27.98
N VAL A 824 32.63 5.50 28.05
CA VAL A 824 32.29 6.28 26.85
C VAL A 824 33.56 6.56 26.03
N ILE A 825 34.64 6.94 26.71
CA ILE A 825 35.93 7.26 26.08
C ILE A 825 36.60 6.01 25.51
N LEU A 826 36.62 4.89 26.26
CA LEU A 826 37.13 3.62 25.74
C LEU A 826 36.27 3.07 24.59
N GLY A 827 34.94 3.13 24.71
CA GLY A 827 34.02 2.73 23.67
C GLY A 827 34.20 3.55 22.39
N ALA A 828 34.39 4.86 22.52
CA ALA A 828 34.73 5.77 21.42
C ALA A 828 36.07 5.41 20.75
N ALA A 829 37.09 5.08 21.54
CA ALA A 829 38.38 4.67 21.00
C ALA A 829 38.29 3.38 20.18
N LEU A 830 37.60 2.36 20.70
CA LEU A 830 37.33 1.11 19.98
C LEU A 830 36.48 1.34 18.72
N CYS A 831 35.44 2.19 18.83
CA CYS A 831 34.59 2.58 17.71
C CYS A 831 35.39 3.31 16.61
N GLY A 832 36.32 4.22 16.97
CA GLY A 832 37.09 4.97 15.99
C GLY A 832 38.08 4.09 15.20
N ILE A 833 38.69 3.12 15.88
CA ILE A 833 39.59 2.13 15.26
C ILE A 833 38.81 1.23 14.29
N SER A 834 37.62 0.75 14.66
CA SER A 834 36.84 -0.13 13.76
C SER A 834 36.11 0.64 12.66
N ALA A 835 35.51 1.80 12.98
CA ALA A 835 34.66 2.53 12.05
C ALA A 835 35.41 3.01 10.80
N GLY A 836 36.65 3.48 10.90
CA GLY A 836 37.40 3.90 9.71
C GLY A 836 37.66 2.75 8.73
N VAL A 837 37.86 1.53 9.26
CA VAL A 837 37.94 0.30 8.46
C VAL A 837 36.58 -0.08 7.87
N PHE A 838 35.50 0.03 8.64
CA PHE A 838 34.13 -0.18 8.16
C PHE A 838 33.82 0.71 6.96
N TRP A 839 33.96 2.03 7.13
CA TRP A 839 33.58 3.04 6.16
C TRP A 839 34.38 2.97 4.85
N MET A 840 35.67 2.60 4.92
CA MET A 840 36.48 2.35 3.73
C MET A 840 36.00 1.07 3.02
N ALA A 841 35.81 -0.04 3.75
CA ALA A 841 35.43 -1.32 3.16
C ALA A 841 34.04 -1.25 2.50
N GLU A 842 33.12 -0.60 3.19
CA GLU A 842 31.78 -0.24 2.73
C GLU A 842 31.77 0.56 1.44
N ALA A 843 32.53 1.67 1.37
CA ALA A 843 32.59 2.50 0.17
C ALA A 843 33.14 1.71 -1.03
N ALA A 844 34.19 0.90 -0.82
CA ALA A 844 34.74 0.03 -1.85
C ALA A 844 33.72 -1.02 -2.34
N ILE A 845 32.99 -1.68 -1.43
CA ILE A 845 31.93 -2.65 -1.79
C ILE A 845 30.80 -1.97 -2.56
N ALA A 846 30.28 -0.84 -2.05
CA ALA A 846 29.15 -0.11 -2.64
C ALA A 846 29.42 0.38 -4.08
N ILE A 847 30.67 0.76 -4.40
CA ILE A 847 31.05 1.22 -5.74
C ILE A 847 31.44 0.04 -6.65
N ALA A 848 32.18 -0.96 -6.15
CA ALA A 848 32.75 -2.01 -6.98
C ALA A 848 31.79 -3.19 -7.27
N TYR A 849 30.95 -3.59 -6.32
CA TYR A 849 30.05 -4.73 -6.51
C TYR A 849 29.02 -4.47 -7.64
N PRO A 850 28.32 -3.31 -7.72
CA PRO A 850 27.24 -3.14 -8.70
C PRO A 850 27.67 -2.95 -10.15
N GLU A 851 26.83 -3.46 -11.05
CA GLU A 851 26.92 -3.22 -12.49
C GLU A 851 26.81 -1.71 -12.80
N PRO A 852 27.49 -1.17 -13.83
CA PRO A 852 27.65 0.28 -14.00
C PRO A 852 26.31 1.03 -14.14
N TRP A 853 25.31 0.39 -14.75
CA TRP A 853 23.94 0.91 -14.93
C TRP A 853 23.03 0.77 -13.68
N ASN A 854 23.52 0.16 -12.61
CA ASN A 854 22.77 -0.15 -11.40
C ASN A 854 23.34 0.54 -10.15
N ARG A 855 24.44 1.29 -10.29
CA ARG A 855 25.20 1.88 -9.17
C ARG A 855 24.41 2.87 -8.32
N GLY A 856 23.82 3.93 -8.89
CA GLY A 856 23.08 4.92 -8.08
C GLY A 856 21.83 4.34 -7.42
N LYS A 857 21.15 3.38 -8.06
CA LYS A 857 20.07 2.59 -7.44
C LYS A 857 20.56 1.75 -6.26
N ALA A 858 21.66 1.02 -6.43
CA ALA A 858 22.27 0.25 -5.34
C ALA A 858 22.72 1.16 -4.18
N LEU A 859 23.25 2.34 -4.51
CA LEU A 859 23.64 3.37 -3.54
C LEU A 859 22.43 3.93 -2.78
N GLY A 860 21.36 4.34 -3.47
CA GLY A 860 20.13 4.81 -2.82
C GLY A 860 19.50 3.76 -1.90
N PHE A 861 19.49 2.51 -2.33
CA PHE A 861 19.00 1.38 -1.55
C PHE A 861 19.85 1.11 -0.29
N TRP A 862 21.18 0.98 -0.42
CA TRP A 862 22.09 0.79 0.72
C TRP A 862 22.03 1.97 1.71
N LEU A 863 22.06 3.20 1.21
CA LEU A 863 22.02 4.41 2.03
C LEU A 863 20.72 4.52 2.83
N THR A 864 19.61 4.03 2.28
CA THR A 864 18.32 3.97 2.98
C THR A 864 18.41 3.10 4.25
N PHE A 865 19.21 2.03 4.28
CA PHE A 865 19.41 1.24 5.51
C PHE A 865 20.19 2.00 6.59
N ARG A 866 21.22 2.78 6.22
CA ARG A 866 21.96 3.64 7.16
C ARG A 866 21.00 4.60 7.86
N VAL A 867 20.21 5.33 7.08
CA VAL A 867 19.28 6.35 7.59
C VAL A 867 18.07 5.71 8.31
N SER A 868 17.67 4.50 7.93
CA SER A 868 16.64 3.73 8.66
C SER A 868 17.02 3.47 10.12
N GLY A 869 18.31 3.48 10.48
CA GLY A 869 18.73 3.47 11.89
C GLY A 869 18.20 4.67 12.68
N GLN A 870 18.28 5.88 12.12
CA GLN A 870 17.76 7.10 12.74
C GLN A 870 16.23 7.10 12.84
N ILE A 871 15.55 6.56 11.83
CA ILE A 871 14.08 6.40 11.82
C ILE A 871 13.68 5.40 12.92
N LEU A 872 14.33 4.24 13.00
CA LEU A 872 14.06 3.20 14.00
C LEU A 872 14.34 3.70 15.42
N GLY A 873 15.50 4.29 15.66
CA GLY A 873 15.87 4.85 16.97
C GLY A 873 15.02 6.05 17.37
N GLY A 874 14.65 6.90 16.41
CA GLY A 874 13.70 7.99 16.61
C GLY A 874 12.32 7.49 17.00
N ALA A 875 11.77 6.49 16.30
CA ALA A 875 10.48 5.89 16.60
C ALA A 875 10.45 5.20 17.98
N ILE A 876 11.48 4.41 18.31
CA ILE A 876 11.65 3.75 19.62
C ILE A 876 11.73 4.80 20.73
N ASN A 877 12.58 5.83 20.56
CA ASN A 877 12.73 6.88 21.56
C ASN A 877 11.47 7.74 21.71
N LEU A 878 10.73 7.98 20.62
CA LEU A 878 9.47 8.73 20.63
C LEU A 878 8.40 7.98 21.41
N GLY A 879 8.16 6.70 21.08
CA GLY A 879 7.18 5.86 21.78
C GLY A 879 7.50 5.64 23.27
N LEU A 880 8.78 5.65 23.65
CA LEU A 880 9.21 5.50 25.05
C LEU A 880 9.28 6.82 25.86
N ASN A 881 9.04 7.99 25.24
CA ASN A 881 9.18 9.29 25.91
C ASN A 881 8.10 10.33 25.52
N THR A 882 6.96 9.93 24.94
CA THR A 882 5.82 10.81 24.59
C THR A 882 5.44 11.78 25.70
N ASP A 883 5.45 11.28 26.93
CA ASP A 883 4.91 11.95 28.12
C ASP A 883 5.95 12.89 28.78
N ARG A 884 7.20 12.88 28.30
CA ARG A 884 8.33 13.64 28.87
C ARG A 884 8.53 14.99 28.16
N GLY A 885 7.61 15.92 28.44
CA GLY A 885 7.67 17.31 27.94
C GLY A 885 8.68 18.23 28.65
N GLN A 886 9.85 17.70 29.06
CA GLN A 886 10.89 18.46 29.77
C GLN A 886 12.29 18.22 29.14
N ALA A 887 13.25 19.07 29.51
CA ALA A 887 14.67 18.81 29.26
C ALA A 887 15.18 17.69 30.17
N GLY A 888 16.12 16.88 29.67
CA GLY A 888 16.62 15.70 30.40
C GLY A 888 17.41 14.77 29.47
N LYS A 889 17.67 13.54 29.93
CA LYS A 889 18.31 12.47 29.15
C LYS A 889 17.30 11.41 28.67
N VAL A 890 17.62 10.76 27.56
CA VAL A 890 16.88 9.63 26.96
C VAL A 890 16.82 8.45 27.94
N SER A 891 15.75 7.66 27.88
CA SER A 891 15.59 6.43 28.67
C SER A 891 16.69 5.40 28.37
N TYR A 892 17.32 4.84 29.41
CA TYR A 892 18.45 3.91 29.25
C TYR A 892 18.07 2.63 28.46
N THR A 893 16.79 2.24 28.46
CA THR A 893 16.25 1.10 27.71
C THR A 893 16.52 1.21 26.20
N VAL A 894 16.58 2.42 25.66
CA VAL A 894 16.87 2.67 24.24
C VAL A 894 18.26 2.14 23.87
N PHE A 895 19.27 2.36 24.72
CA PHE A 895 20.63 1.87 24.46
C PHE A 895 20.74 0.34 24.56
N LEU A 896 19.94 -0.33 25.40
CA LEU A 896 19.94 -1.80 25.47
C LEU A 896 19.52 -2.42 24.13
N ILE A 897 18.52 -1.82 23.46
CA ILE A 897 18.08 -2.24 22.11
C ILE A 897 19.18 -1.94 21.08
N PHE A 898 19.83 -0.77 21.17
CA PHE A 898 20.92 -0.38 20.29
C PHE A 898 22.15 -1.28 20.40
N ILE A 899 22.56 -1.64 21.62
CA ILE A 899 23.65 -2.62 21.87
C ILE A 899 23.30 -3.96 21.24
N ALA A 900 22.08 -4.47 21.47
CA ALA A 900 21.64 -5.75 20.90
C ALA A 900 21.69 -5.75 19.36
N LEU A 901 21.26 -4.66 18.71
CA LEU A 901 21.32 -4.51 17.25
C LEU A 901 22.76 -4.39 16.73
N GLN A 902 23.64 -3.67 17.43
CA GLN A 902 25.05 -3.54 17.05
C GLN A 902 25.82 -4.86 17.21
N CYS A 903 25.51 -5.68 18.21
CA CYS A 903 26.07 -7.02 18.39
C CYS A 903 25.74 -7.99 17.23
N LEU A 904 24.72 -7.72 16.42
CA LEU A 904 24.42 -8.50 15.21
C LEU A 904 25.33 -8.14 14.01
N GLY A 905 25.93 -6.94 14.00
CA GLY A 905 26.74 -6.44 12.88
C GLY A 905 27.82 -7.41 12.37
N PRO A 906 28.66 -8.02 13.25
CA PRO A 906 29.67 -9.00 12.83
C PRO A 906 29.07 -10.26 12.21
N ALA A 907 27.92 -10.72 12.72
CA ALA A 907 27.21 -11.89 12.21
C ALA A 907 26.57 -11.61 10.83
N VAL A 908 26.04 -10.41 10.61
CA VAL A 908 25.55 -9.97 9.29
C VAL A 908 26.71 -9.83 8.30
N ALA A 909 27.85 -9.27 8.72
CA ALA A 909 29.03 -9.14 7.86
C ALA A 909 29.63 -10.50 7.44
N LEU A 910 29.45 -11.57 8.25
CA LEU A 910 29.77 -12.94 7.86
C LEU A 910 28.91 -13.47 6.71
N CYS A 911 27.74 -12.89 6.40
CA CYS A 911 26.92 -13.26 5.25
C CYS A 911 27.42 -12.67 3.91
N LEU A 912 28.35 -11.70 3.91
CA LEU A 912 28.83 -11.07 2.67
C LEU A 912 29.55 -12.09 1.76
N THR A 913 29.31 -12.03 0.46
CA THR A 913 30.06 -12.82 -0.54
C THR A 913 31.45 -12.19 -0.76
N PRO A 914 32.54 -12.97 -0.67
CA PRO A 914 33.87 -12.52 -1.09
C PRO A 914 33.89 -12.08 -2.57
N PRO A 915 34.65 -11.02 -2.97
CA PRO A 915 34.60 -10.44 -4.33
C PRO A 915 34.74 -11.46 -5.47
N ASP A 916 35.66 -12.41 -5.31
CA ASP A 916 35.95 -13.50 -6.25
C ASP A 916 34.76 -14.41 -6.56
N LYS A 917 33.74 -14.40 -5.70
CA LYS A 917 32.52 -15.23 -5.75
C LYS A 917 31.25 -14.43 -6.04
N VAL A 918 31.34 -13.11 -6.27
CA VAL A 918 30.20 -12.27 -6.64
C VAL A 918 29.81 -12.54 -8.09
N GLU A 919 28.53 -12.81 -8.33
CA GLU A 919 27.98 -13.10 -9.65
C GLU A 919 27.16 -11.89 -10.14
N ARG A 920 27.72 -11.13 -11.09
CA ARG A 920 27.09 -9.94 -11.71
C ARG A 920 26.35 -10.29 -13.00
N GLN A 921 25.29 -9.53 -13.30
CA GLN A 921 24.49 -9.73 -14.52
C GLN A 921 25.26 -9.42 -15.81
N ASP A 922 26.33 -8.61 -15.73
CA ASP A 922 27.22 -8.27 -16.84
C ASP A 922 28.33 -9.31 -17.11
N GLY A 923 28.37 -10.38 -16.31
CA GLY A 923 29.37 -11.44 -16.42
C GLY A 923 30.81 -11.03 -16.06
N LYS A 924 31.08 -9.76 -15.73
CA LYS A 924 32.39 -9.28 -15.28
C LYS A 924 32.56 -9.66 -13.80
N LYS A 925 33.74 -10.16 -13.42
CA LYS A 925 34.05 -10.44 -12.00
C LYS A 925 34.21 -9.13 -11.22
N VAL A 926 33.85 -9.14 -9.94
CA VAL A 926 34.26 -8.07 -9.00
C VAL A 926 35.69 -8.36 -8.57
N ASP A 927 36.54 -7.35 -8.65
CA ASP A 927 37.90 -7.38 -8.10
C ASP A 927 38.10 -6.18 -7.17
N LEU A 928 38.65 -6.48 -6.00
CA LEU A 928 39.05 -5.55 -4.94
C LEU A 928 40.37 -6.02 -4.29
N SER A 929 41.16 -6.81 -5.02
CA SER A 929 42.45 -7.30 -4.55
C SER A 929 43.51 -6.18 -4.56
N ILE A 930 44.28 -6.10 -3.48
CA ILE A 930 45.39 -5.15 -3.34
C ILE A 930 46.69 -5.92 -3.54
N LEU A 931 47.13 -6.00 -4.80
CA LEU A 931 48.30 -6.77 -5.22
C LEU A 931 49.61 -6.11 -4.75
N ASN A 932 49.64 -4.77 -4.70
CA ASN A 932 50.82 -3.98 -4.33
C ASN A 932 51.16 -4.05 -2.84
N ASN A 933 52.41 -3.69 -2.50
CA ASN A 933 52.90 -3.60 -1.13
C ASN A 933 52.09 -2.56 -0.31
N PRO A 934 51.74 -2.81 0.97
CA PRO A 934 51.08 -1.83 1.85
C PRO A 934 51.70 -0.43 1.83
N TRP A 935 53.03 -0.33 1.84
CA TRP A 935 53.74 0.95 1.80
C TRP A 935 53.60 1.69 0.47
N PHE A 936 53.45 0.96 -0.65
CA PHE A 936 53.15 1.55 -1.95
C PHE A 936 51.75 2.14 -1.96
N GLU A 937 50.74 1.41 -1.46
CA GLU A 937 49.37 1.91 -1.40
C GLU A 937 49.21 3.12 -0.48
N ILE A 938 49.86 3.12 0.69
CA ILE A 938 49.93 4.30 1.56
C ILE A 938 50.59 5.47 0.80
N LYS A 939 51.74 5.26 0.14
CA LYS A 939 52.44 6.30 -0.63
C LYS A 939 51.61 6.88 -1.77
N GLN A 940 50.88 6.07 -2.53
CA GLN A 940 49.99 6.55 -3.60
C GLN A 940 48.74 7.25 -3.05
N THR A 941 48.21 6.78 -1.92
CA THR A 941 47.09 7.45 -1.23
C THR A 941 47.50 8.83 -0.74
N THR A 942 48.67 8.96 -0.09
CA THR A 942 49.27 10.26 0.25
C THR A 942 49.47 11.15 -0.98
N ARG A 943 49.98 10.60 -2.10
CA ARG A 943 50.18 11.35 -3.35
C ARG A 943 48.88 11.90 -3.92
N LEU A 944 47.79 11.12 -3.89
CA LEU A 944 46.47 11.55 -4.39
C LEU A 944 45.87 12.69 -3.55
N PHE A 945 46.08 12.69 -2.23
CA PHE A 945 45.64 13.78 -1.34
C PHE A 945 46.20 15.13 -1.77
N PHE A 946 47.50 15.18 -2.11
CA PHE A 946 48.19 16.40 -2.55
C PHE A 946 47.91 16.79 -4.02
N THR A 947 47.01 16.10 -4.74
CA THR A 947 46.62 16.53 -6.09
C THR A 947 45.79 17.81 -6.05
N LYS A 948 46.02 18.71 -7.02
CA LYS A 948 45.24 19.95 -7.17
C LYS A 948 43.73 19.69 -7.31
N LYS A 949 43.33 18.56 -7.91
CA LYS A 949 41.93 18.12 -8.00
C LYS A 949 41.32 17.84 -6.62
N PHE A 950 42.04 17.14 -5.73
CA PHE A 950 41.54 16.78 -4.40
C PHE A 950 41.63 17.95 -3.41
N LEU A 951 42.75 18.67 -3.35
CA LEU A 951 42.94 19.80 -2.43
C LEU A 951 41.86 20.88 -2.59
N LEU A 952 41.41 21.15 -3.83
CA LEU A 952 40.34 22.12 -4.11
C LEU A 952 38.96 21.70 -3.58
N ILE A 953 38.71 20.43 -3.25
CA ILE A 953 37.45 19.97 -2.64
C ILE A 953 37.55 19.72 -1.12
N VAL A 954 38.73 19.82 -0.49
CA VAL A 954 38.89 19.56 0.96
C VAL A 954 38.00 20.46 1.83
N LEU A 955 37.85 21.75 1.48
CA LEU A 955 36.93 22.67 2.18
C LEU A 955 35.46 22.33 1.94
N PHE A 956 35.13 21.76 0.77
CA PHE A 956 33.75 21.39 0.41
C PHE A 956 33.30 20.08 1.06
N ILE A 957 34.23 19.12 1.18
CA ILE A 957 34.12 17.97 2.08
C ILE A 957 33.91 18.48 3.52
N GLY A 958 34.72 19.44 3.95
CA GLY A 958 34.66 20.01 5.30
C GLY A 958 33.32 20.63 5.67
N GLN A 959 32.85 21.64 4.94
CA GLN A 959 31.57 22.31 5.24
C GLN A 959 30.37 21.35 5.24
N ALA A 960 30.44 20.26 4.47
CA ALA A 960 29.39 19.27 4.38
C ALA A 960 29.26 18.46 5.68
N VAL A 961 30.37 17.92 6.20
CA VAL A 961 30.34 17.02 7.37
C VAL A 961 30.55 17.75 8.70
N PHE A 962 31.13 18.95 8.71
CA PHE A 962 31.19 19.81 9.90
C PHE A 962 29.78 20.06 10.47
N ALA A 963 28.76 20.11 9.59
CA ALA A 963 27.38 20.38 9.96
C ALA A 963 26.79 19.36 10.94
N GLU A 964 27.28 18.11 10.93
CA GLU A 964 26.69 17.00 11.68
C GLU A 964 26.67 17.24 13.20
N ALA A 965 27.81 17.64 13.77
CA ALA A 965 27.88 17.98 15.18
C ALA A 965 27.03 19.21 15.51
N VAL A 966 27.02 20.21 14.62
CA VAL A 966 26.31 21.48 14.81
C VAL A 966 24.79 21.27 14.89
N PHE A 967 24.16 20.54 13.94
CA PHE A 967 22.71 20.35 14.01
C PHE A 967 22.26 19.36 15.09
N PHE A 968 23.08 18.36 15.48
CA PHE A 968 22.77 17.50 16.62
C PHE A 968 22.98 18.21 17.97
N THR A 969 23.94 19.14 18.06
CA THR A 969 24.17 19.96 19.26
C THR A 969 23.10 21.03 19.41
N TYR A 970 22.74 21.72 18.32
CA TYR A 970 21.55 22.59 18.24
C TYR A 970 20.28 21.88 18.71
N LEU A 971 20.02 20.66 18.20
CA LEU A 971 18.88 19.84 18.63
C LEU A 971 18.96 19.50 20.12
N SER A 972 20.16 19.20 20.65
CA SER A 972 20.36 18.86 22.06
C SER A 972 20.17 20.03 23.04
N LEU A 973 20.46 21.27 22.62
CA LEU A 973 20.43 22.44 23.48
C LEU A 973 19.03 23.05 23.56
N TRP A 974 18.35 23.19 22.42
CA TRP A 974 17.17 24.05 22.31
C TRP A 974 15.82 23.31 22.37
N PHE A 975 15.80 21.97 22.58
CA PHE A 975 14.57 21.15 22.48
C PHE A 975 14.39 20.11 23.61
N THR A 976 13.13 19.83 23.99
CA THR A 976 12.76 18.80 24.99
C THR A 976 13.02 17.38 24.49
N VAL A 977 13.11 16.39 25.41
CA VAL A 977 13.43 14.99 25.04
C VAL A 977 12.49 14.43 23.95
N ARG A 978 11.19 14.71 24.03
CA ARG A 978 10.20 14.27 23.04
C ARG A 978 10.28 15.03 21.71
N ALA A 979 10.62 16.32 21.73
CA ALA A 979 10.91 17.09 20.53
C ALA A 979 12.18 16.57 19.83
N ARG A 980 13.22 16.17 20.58
CA ARG A 980 14.43 15.53 20.01
C ARG A 980 14.14 14.15 19.42
N ALA A 981 13.27 13.36 20.05
CA ALA A 981 12.81 12.08 19.52
C ALA A 981 12.05 12.23 18.18
N LEU A 982 11.13 13.19 18.12
CA LEU A 982 10.42 13.57 16.89
C LEU A 982 11.39 14.08 15.82
N GLY A 983 12.41 14.85 16.23
CA GLY A 983 13.52 15.30 15.37
C GLY A 983 14.21 14.14 14.68
N SER A 984 14.76 13.20 15.46
CA SER A 984 15.42 11.98 14.95
C SER A 984 14.56 11.18 13.96
N PHE A 985 13.26 11.06 14.24
CA PHE A 985 12.34 10.30 13.41
C PHE A 985 12.07 10.99 12.07
N LEU A 986 11.68 12.26 12.10
CA LEU A 986 11.35 13.03 10.91
C LEU A 986 12.58 13.35 10.06
N SER A 987 13.74 13.61 10.68
CA SER A 987 14.96 13.93 9.95
C SER A 987 15.44 12.75 9.10
N GLY A 988 15.33 11.52 9.61
CA GLY A 988 15.62 10.32 8.84
C GLY A 988 14.70 10.17 7.62
N ILE A 989 13.40 10.45 7.77
CA ILE A 989 12.44 10.41 6.64
C ILE A 989 12.78 11.46 5.58
N VAL A 990 13.03 12.70 5.99
CA VAL A 990 13.40 13.81 5.08
C VAL A 990 14.72 13.50 4.35
N ALA A 991 15.70 12.95 5.06
CA ALA A 991 16.99 12.52 4.50
C ALA A 991 16.84 11.40 3.45
N VAL A 992 16.04 10.36 3.73
CA VAL A 992 15.75 9.28 2.75
C VAL A 992 15.10 9.85 1.48
N ILE A 993 14.11 10.73 1.62
CA ILE A 993 13.39 11.33 0.48
C ILE A 993 14.35 12.21 -0.35
N GLY A 994 15.05 13.15 0.28
CA GLY A 994 15.97 14.06 -0.42
C GLY A 994 17.15 13.34 -1.08
N GLY A 995 17.73 12.36 -0.40
CA GLY A 995 18.82 11.53 -0.93
C GLY A 995 18.40 10.73 -2.16
N ASN A 996 17.21 10.11 -2.14
CA ASN A 996 16.70 9.36 -3.30
C ASN A 996 16.34 10.28 -4.49
N ILE A 997 15.81 11.49 -4.23
CA ILE A 997 15.55 12.48 -5.30
C ILE A 997 16.85 12.91 -5.98
N LEU A 998 17.89 13.26 -5.20
CA LEU A 998 19.19 13.65 -5.74
C LEU A 998 19.88 12.48 -6.47
N GLY A 999 19.85 11.28 -5.90
CA GLY A 999 20.37 10.07 -6.54
C GLY A 999 19.70 9.79 -7.88
N TYR A 1000 18.36 9.85 -7.94
CA TYR A 1000 17.59 9.67 -9.18
C TYR A 1000 17.93 10.73 -10.23
N TRP A 1001 18.13 11.99 -9.84
CA TRP A 1001 18.57 13.05 -10.75
C TRP A 1001 19.99 12.79 -11.29
N LEU A 1002 20.94 12.43 -10.42
CA LEU A 1002 22.32 12.12 -10.81
C LEU A 1002 22.40 10.87 -11.70
N ASP A 1003 21.50 9.89 -11.55
CA ASP A 1003 21.41 8.69 -12.39
C ASP A 1003 20.78 8.92 -13.79
N ARG A 1004 20.19 10.10 -14.08
CA ARG A 1004 19.53 10.35 -15.38
C ARG A 1004 20.51 10.47 -16.55
N THR A 1005 20.90 9.32 -17.11
CA THR A 1005 21.80 9.19 -18.28
C THR A 1005 21.38 9.99 -19.51
N ARG A 1006 20.07 10.23 -19.72
CA ARG A 1006 19.53 11.08 -20.79
C ARG A 1006 19.96 12.56 -20.69
N VAL A 1007 20.44 13.01 -19.54
CA VAL A 1007 20.89 14.40 -19.30
C VAL A 1007 22.43 14.44 -19.31
N PRO A 1008 23.09 15.37 -20.03
CA PRO A 1008 24.56 15.45 -20.04
C PRO A 1008 25.17 15.62 -18.64
N LEU A 1009 26.33 14.98 -18.41
CA LEU A 1009 27.02 15.00 -17.11
C LEU A 1009 27.25 16.43 -16.59
N LYS A 1010 27.67 17.33 -17.49
CA LYS A 1010 27.86 18.77 -17.20
C LYS A 1010 26.61 19.47 -16.65
N VAL A 1011 25.41 19.04 -17.05
CA VAL A 1011 24.16 19.63 -16.54
C VAL A 1011 23.84 19.04 -15.16
N ARG A 1012 23.83 17.71 -15.03
CA ARG A 1012 23.57 17.02 -13.76
C ARG A 1012 24.49 17.47 -12.62
N ALA A 1013 25.80 17.53 -12.87
CA ALA A 1013 26.78 17.93 -11.86
C ALA A 1013 26.60 19.40 -11.42
N ARG A 1014 26.45 20.32 -12.38
CA ARG A 1014 26.38 21.77 -12.10
C ARG A 1014 25.04 22.16 -11.47
N SER A 1015 23.91 21.57 -11.88
CA SER A 1015 22.62 21.87 -11.24
C SER A 1015 22.55 21.33 -9.82
N SER A 1016 23.01 20.09 -9.57
CA SER A 1016 23.09 19.52 -8.21
C SER A 1016 23.92 20.38 -7.27
N PHE A 1017 25.09 20.85 -7.73
CA PHE A 1017 25.94 21.76 -6.95
C PHE A 1017 25.20 23.06 -6.61
N TRP A 1018 24.75 23.83 -7.62
CA TRP A 1018 24.16 25.15 -7.38
C TRP A 1018 22.86 25.10 -6.57
N THR A 1019 21.99 24.11 -6.81
CA THR A 1019 20.78 23.90 -5.98
C THR A 1019 21.15 23.61 -4.53
N THR A 1020 22.11 22.71 -4.29
CA THR A 1020 22.50 22.29 -2.94
C THR A 1020 23.12 23.45 -2.14
N VAL A 1021 24.09 24.17 -2.72
CA VAL A 1021 24.76 25.27 -2.00
C VAL A 1021 23.82 26.45 -1.77
N THR A 1022 22.92 26.77 -2.71
CA THR A 1022 21.97 27.88 -2.55
C THR A 1022 20.97 27.61 -1.42
N LEU A 1023 20.42 26.40 -1.35
CA LEU A 1023 19.53 25.98 -0.27
C LEU A 1023 20.23 26.01 1.10
N GLN A 1024 21.46 25.47 1.18
CA GLN A 1024 22.27 25.56 2.40
C GLN A 1024 22.52 27.01 2.84
N GLY A 1025 22.79 27.93 1.92
CA GLY A 1025 23.00 29.34 2.24
C GLY A 1025 21.77 29.95 2.95
N ALA A 1026 20.57 29.70 2.42
CA ALA A 1026 19.32 30.13 3.05
C ALA A 1026 19.11 29.49 4.43
N TRP A 1027 19.41 28.19 4.59
CA TRP A 1027 19.27 27.48 5.86
C TRP A 1027 20.30 27.93 6.91
N TRP A 1028 21.54 28.23 6.52
CA TRP A 1028 22.55 28.77 7.42
C TRP A 1028 22.27 30.20 7.86
N VAL A 1029 21.72 31.05 6.98
CA VAL A 1029 21.21 32.39 7.37
C VAL A 1029 20.09 32.26 8.40
N TRP A 1030 19.12 31.37 8.17
CA TRP A 1030 18.02 31.13 9.12
C TRP A 1030 18.53 30.58 10.47
N ALA A 1031 19.44 29.60 10.45
CA ALA A 1031 20.05 29.04 11.65
C ALA A 1031 20.81 30.11 12.44
N THR A 1032 21.59 30.95 11.75
CA THR A 1032 22.33 32.09 12.33
C THR A 1032 21.37 33.03 13.08
N ILE A 1033 20.29 33.48 12.42
CA ILE A 1033 19.28 34.37 13.02
C ILE A 1033 18.63 33.75 14.27
N LEU A 1034 18.42 32.43 14.28
CA LEU A 1034 17.83 31.72 15.41
C LEU A 1034 18.82 31.58 16.58
N VAL A 1035 20.06 31.14 16.35
CA VAL A 1035 21.02 30.98 17.46
C VAL A 1035 21.42 32.33 18.08
N THR A 1036 21.57 33.41 17.29
CA THR A 1036 21.79 34.76 17.84
C THR A 1036 20.63 35.23 18.73
N ARG A 1037 19.41 34.71 18.52
CA ARG A 1037 18.25 34.97 19.38
C ARG A 1037 18.24 34.05 20.61
N TYR A 1038 18.46 32.74 20.40
CA TYR A 1038 18.38 31.74 21.45
C TYR A 1038 19.47 31.90 22.51
N ASP A 1039 20.69 32.31 22.13
CA ASP A 1039 21.78 32.67 23.05
C ASP A 1039 21.46 33.88 23.94
N ARG A 1040 20.47 34.71 23.56
CA ARG A 1040 19.94 35.78 24.42
C ARG A 1040 18.78 35.29 25.28
N THR A 1041 17.81 34.59 24.69
CA THR A 1041 16.53 34.25 25.36
C THR A 1041 16.53 32.89 26.07
N HIS A 1042 17.60 32.09 25.95
CA HIS A 1042 17.78 30.76 26.53
C HIS A 1042 16.54 29.84 26.51
N PRO A 1043 15.88 29.64 25.35
CA PRO A 1043 14.63 28.90 25.28
C PRO A 1043 14.85 27.38 25.34
N THR A 1044 13.80 26.65 25.70
CA THR A 1044 13.70 25.20 25.43
C THR A 1044 12.35 24.94 24.79
N HIS A 1045 12.36 24.52 23.52
CA HIS A 1045 11.15 24.31 22.75
C HIS A 1045 10.66 22.86 22.86
N ASP A 1046 9.47 22.72 23.43
CA ASP A 1046 8.64 21.51 23.29
C ASP A 1046 7.77 21.61 22.03
N TRP A 1047 7.23 20.49 21.52
CA TRP A 1047 6.40 20.50 20.30
C TRP A 1047 5.12 21.35 20.39
N SER A 1048 4.65 21.68 21.61
CA SER A 1048 3.52 22.58 21.85
C SER A 1048 3.92 24.06 22.05
N SER A 1049 5.21 24.39 21.94
CA SER A 1049 5.70 25.76 22.11
C SER A 1049 5.45 26.60 20.85
N ALA A 1050 4.97 27.83 20.99
CA ALA A 1050 4.69 28.71 19.83
C ALA A 1050 5.93 28.98 18.93
N GLY A 1051 7.15 28.90 19.50
CA GLY A 1051 8.41 29.01 18.74
C GLY A 1051 8.92 27.70 18.12
N PHE A 1052 8.27 26.56 18.37
CA PHE A 1052 8.77 25.24 17.97
C PHE A 1052 8.94 25.11 16.46
N GLY A 1053 7.92 25.45 15.68
CA GLY A 1053 7.93 25.23 14.22
C GLY A 1053 9.08 25.96 13.51
N SER A 1054 9.44 27.17 13.94
CA SER A 1054 10.52 27.94 13.31
C SER A 1054 11.92 27.41 13.66
N GLY A 1055 12.16 26.97 14.90
CA GLY A 1055 13.41 26.33 15.28
C GLY A 1055 13.56 24.90 14.78
N PHE A 1056 12.46 24.14 14.73
CA PHE A 1056 12.49 22.72 14.38
C PHE A 1056 12.59 22.49 12.87
N ALA A 1057 11.96 23.35 12.05
CA ALA A 1057 12.07 23.27 10.60
C ALA A 1057 13.50 23.46 10.11
N VAL A 1058 14.26 24.43 10.65
CA VAL A 1058 15.65 24.65 10.23
C VAL A 1058 16.55 23.45 10.57
N PHE A 1059 16.31 22.75 11.69
CA PHE A 1059 17.02 21.50 12.01
C PHE A 1059 16.80 20.42 10.93
N LEU A 1060 15.56 20.18 10.52
CA LEU A 1060 15.23 19.21 9.47
C LEU A 1060 15.89 19.58 8.13
N PHE A 1061 15.92 20.88 7.80
CA PHE A 1061 16.54 21.38 6.58
C PHE A 1061 18.08 21.33 6.60
N LEU A 1062 18.74 21.60 7.73
CA LEU A 1062 20.19 21.43 7.86
C LEU A 1062 20.62 19.98 7.68
N LEU A 1063 19.87 19.02 8.26
CA LEU A 1063 20.15 17.60 8.11
C LEU A 1063 19.86 17.10 6.67
N LEU A 1064 18.83 17.64 6.01
CA LEU A 1064 18.63 17.46 4.56
C LEU A 1064 19.84 17.97 3.75
N GLY A 1065 20.35 19.16 4.07
CA GLY A 1065 21.53 19.74 3.43
C GLY A 1065 22.78 18.87 3.58
N PHE A 1066 23.02 18.33 4.77
CA PHE A 1066 24.07 17.33 5.00
C PHE A 1066 23.86 16.09 4.14
N GLN A 1067 22.64 15.53 4.10
CA GLN A 1067 22.39 14.31 3.32
C GLN A 1067 22.57 14.51 1.81
N LEU A 1068 22.18 15.67 1.28
CA LEU A 1068 22.39 16.04 -0.12
C LEU A 1068 23.88 16.20 -0.45
N ASN A 1069 24.64 16.91 0.39
CA ASN A 1069 26.09 17.03 0.22
C ASN A 1069 26.79 15.68 0.31
N TYR A 1070 26.48 14.88 1.34
CA TYR A 1070 27.10 13.57 1.56
C TYR A 1070 26.95 12.68 0.32
N LEU A 1071 25.76 12.59 -0.26
CA LEU A 1071 25.55 11.82 -1.50
C LEU A 1071 26.28 12.46 -2.71
N PHE A 1072 26.35 13.79 -2.78
CA PHE A 1072 27.06 14.49 -3.85
C PHE A 1072 28.59 14.35 -3.77
N LEU A 1073 29.17 14.18 -2.58
CA LEU A 1073 30.61 13.93 -2.40
C LEU A 1073 31.04 12.59 -3.01
N TYR A 1074 30.27 11.51 -2.83
CA TYR A 1074 30.54 10.23 -3.50
C TYR A 1074 30.47 10.37 -5.02
N PHE A 1075 29.51 11.14 -5.54
CA PHE A 1075 29.42 11.46 -6.96
C PHE A 1075 30.64 12.26 -7.46
N ILE A 1076 31.12 13.26 -6.71
CA ILE A 1076 32.35 14.00 -7.04
C ILE A 1076 33.55 13.05 -7.10
N ILE A 1077 33.74 12.22 -6.09
CA ILE A 1077 34.85 11.27 -6.00
C ILE A 1077 34.83 10.24 -7.13
N GLN A 1078 33.65 9.69 -7.47
CA GLN A 1078 33.51 8.76 -8.60
C GLN A 1078 33.86 9.41 -9.97
N ASN A 1079 33.72 10.73 -10.10
CA ASN A 1079 34.11 11.48 -11.29
C ASN A 1079 35.55 12.05 -11.22
N LEU A 1080 36.30 11.75 -10.14
CA LEU A 1080 37.72 12.08 -9.98
C LEU A 1080 38.64 10.85 -10.06
N SER A 1081 38.13 9.64 -9.82
CA SER A 1081 38.86 8.38 -9.98
C SER A 1081 38.96 7.95 -11.44
N GLU A 1082 40.17 7.80 -11.96
CA GLU A 1082 40.46 7.40 -13.34
C GLU A 1082 40.76 5.88 -13.43
N SER A 1083 41.20 5.24 -12.34
CA SER A 1083 41.45 3.78 -12.24
C SER A 1083 40.59 3.06 -11.18
N LYS A 1084 40.58 1.72 -11.18
CA LYS A 1084 39.86 0.91 -10.17
C LYS A 1084 40.50 1.04 -8.78
N GLU A 1085 41.82 1.11 -8.76
CA GLU A 1085 42.66 1.24 -7.57
C GLU A 1085 42.49 2.64 -6.97
N GLU A 1086 42.37 3.67 -7.83
CA GLU A 1086 42.03 5.03 -7.41
C GLU A 1086 40.65 5.13 -6.75
N ILE A 1087 39.64 4.36 -7.16
CA ILE A 1087 38.34 4.33 -6.46
C ILE A 1087 38.54 3.99 -4.97
N ILE A 1088 39.38 2.99 -4.66
CA ILE A 1088 39.67 2.59 -3.28
C ILE A 1088 40.43 3.71 -2.55
N ARG A 1089 41.46 4.27 -3.17
CA ARG A 1089 42.29 5.34 -2.58
C ARG A 1089 41.49 6.62 -2.33
N TYR A 1090 40.74 7.11 -3.30
CA TYR A 1090 39.88 8.28 -3.13
C TYR A 1090 38.72 8.03 -2.15
N SER A 1091 38.20 6.80 -2.03
CA SER A 1091 37.22 6.45 -0.99
C SER A 1091 37.81 6.55 0.42
N ALA A 1092 39.05 6.05 0.61
CA ALA A 1092 39.78 6.19 1.86
C ALA A 1092 40.13 7.66 2.17
N LEU A 1093 40.55 8.43 1.16
CA LEU A 1093 40.81 9.87 1.30
C LEU A 1093 39.55 10.68 1.62
N LEU A 1094 38.40 10.35 1.02
CA LEU A 1094 37.12 10.98 1.35
C LEU A 1094 36.78 10.73 2.81
N ARG A 1095 36.64 9.46 3.23
CA ARG A 1095 36.25 9.13 4.61
C ARG A 1095 37.28 9.60 5.64
N GLY A 1096 38.58 9.61 5.32
CA GLY A 1096 39.63 10.18 6.16
C GLY A 1096 39.54 11.71 6.29
N THR A 1097 39.31 12.42 5.19
CA THR A 1097 39.15 13.90 5.19
C THR A 1097 37.86 14.31 5.90
N GLU A 1098 36.76 13.58 5.67
CA GLU A 1098 35.51 13.76 6.39
C GLU A 1098 35.70 13.54 7.90
N SER A 1099 36.39 12.46 8.29
CA SER A 1099 36.71 12.19 9.71
C SER A 1099 37.54 13.32 10.33
N ALA A 1100 38.50 13.89 9.61
CA ALA A 1100 39.29 15.01 10.14
C ALA A 1100 38.41 16.25 10.43
N TRP A 1101 37.48 16.58 9.54
CA TRP A 1101 36.55 17.69 9.75
C TRP A 1101 35.47 17.39 10.81
N GLN A 1102 34.98 16.15 10.90
CA GLN A 1102 34.08 15.72 11.97
C GLN A 1102 34.78 15.76 13.34
N ALA A 1103 36.05 15.36 13.43
CA ALA A 1103 36.84 15.45 14.66
C ALA A 1103 36.97 16.91 15.15
N VAL A 1104 37.29 17.84 14.25
CA VAL A 1104 37.35 19.28 14.56
C VAL A 1104 35.97 19.82 14.94
N SER A 1105 34.91 19.42 14.24
CA SER A 1105 33.54 19.89 14.54
C SER A 1105 33.04 19.41 15.90
N TYR A 1106 33.03 18.10 16.17
CA TYR A 1106 32.64 17.57 17.48
C TYR A 1106 33.58 18.06 18.60
N GLY A 1107 34.87 18.31 18.32
CA GLY A 1107 35.80 18.90 19.28
C GLY A 1107 35.45 20.34 19.64
N LEU A 1108 35.05 21.16 18.65
CA LEU A 1108 34.57 22.53 18.88
C LEU A 1108 33.21 22.55 19.56
N GLU A 1109 32.25 21.71 19.13
CA GLU A 1109 30.92 21.58 19.75
C GLU A 1109 30.95 20.97 21.16
N ALA A 1110 32.13 20.56 21.66
CA ALA A 1110 32.33 20.27 23.09
C ALA A 1110 32.58 21.54 23.94
N VAL A 1111 32.80 22.69 23.32
CA VAL A 1111 33.02 24.00 23.98
C VAL A 1111 31.70 24.80 23.99
N PRO A 1112 31.21 25.30 25.14
CA PRO A 1112 29.88 25.92 25.24
C PRO A 1112 29.60 27.07 24.26
N VAL A 1113 30.55 28.00 24.05
CA VAL A 1113 30.35 29.15 23.13
C VAL A 1113 30.24 28.73 21.66
N MET A 1114 30.90 27.64 21.26
CA MET A 1114 30.75 27.06 19.93
C MET A 1114 29.39 26.38 19.81
N ALA A 1115 29.08 25.49 20.77
CA ALA A 1115 27.83 24.74 20.83
C ALA A 1115 26.57 25.64 20.80
N HIS A 1116 26.60 26.81 21.46
CA HIS A 1116 25.49 27.75 21.46
C HIS A 1116 25.34 28.52 20.14
N VAL A 1117 26.45 29.05 19.60
CA VAL A 1117 26.45 29.99 18.45
C VAL A 1117 27.61 29.81 17.48
N GLY A 1118 28.84 29.61 17.99
CA GLY A 1118 30.05 29.65 17.17
C GLY A 1118 30.13 28.58 16.09
N GLY A 1119 29.58 27.38 16.32
CA GLY A 1119 29.55 26.29 15.35
C GLY A 1119 28.71 26.63 14.11
N VAL A 1120 27.56 27.27 14.29
CA VAL A 1120 26.69 27.74 13.20
C VAL A 1120 27.39 28.84 12.39
N TYR A 1121 27.98 29.83 13.06
CA TYR A 1121 28.70 30.93 12.38
C TYR A 1121 29.91 30.39 11.60
N LEU A 1122 30.68 29.47 12.19
CA LEU A 1122 31.85 28.86 11.56
C LEU A 1122 31.47 27.97 10.37
N ASN A 1123 30.42 27.15 10.46
CA ASN A 1123 29.98 26.36 9.33
C ASN A 1123 29.43 27.23 8.19
N PHE A 1124 28.77 28.35 8.50
CA PHE A 1124 28.30 29.29 7.49
C PHE A 1124 29.47 29.98 6.76
N ALA A 1125 30.53 30.35 7.48
CA ALA A 1125 31.77 30.84 6.88
C ALA A 1125 32.49 29.77 6.02
N LEU A 1126 32.59 28.53 6.52
CA LEU A 1126 33.18 27.41 5.78
C LEU A 1126 32.40 27.09 4.49
N TRP A 1127 31.05 27.14 4.54
CA TRP A 1127 30.19 27.00 3.36
C TRP A 1127 30.54 28.04 2.30
N GLY A 1128 30.63 29.32 2.68
CA GLY A 1128 30.95 30.41 1.74
C GLY A 1128 32.34 30.26 1.10
N LEU A 1129 33.34 29.93 1.92
CA LEU A 1129 34.73 29.73 1.46
C LEU A 1129 34.89 28.49 0.55
N ALA A 1130 34.07 27.46 0.73
CA ALA A 1130 34.17 26.20 -0.02
C ALA A 1130 33.61 26.26 -1.45
N ILE A 1131 32.66 27.16 -1.73
CA ILE A 1131 31.94 27.20 -3.03
C ILE A 1131 32.90 27.41 -4.21
N PHE A 1132 33.78 28.41 -4.12
CA PHE A 1132 34.66 28.75 -5.26
C PHE A 1132 35.71 27.67 -5.56
N PRO A 1133 36.47 27.13 -4.58
CA PRO A 1133 37.36 25.99 -4.80
C PRO A 1133 36.65 24.75 -5.38
N ALA A 1134 35.47 24.40 -4.86
CA ALA A 1134 34.68 23.27 -5.38
C ALA A 1134 34.24 23.49 -6.84
N TRP A 1135 33.78 24.70 -7.16
CA TRP A 1135 33.37 25.07 -8.52
C TRP A 1135 34.52 24.99 -9.52
N LEU A 1136 35.76 25.32 -9.12
CA LEU A 1136 36.95 25.14 -9.96
C LEU A 1136 37.20 23.68 -10.35
N VAL A 1137 36.73 22.69 -9.58
CA VAL A 1137 36.79 21.27 -9.97
C VAL A 1137 35.55 20.89 -10.78
N LEU A 1138 34.37 21.08 -10.19
CA LEU A 1138 33.06 20.69 -10.73
C LEU A 1138 32.75 21.26 -12.12
N ARG A 1139 33.24 22.45 -12.46
CA ARG A 1139 33.01 23.06 -13.78
C ARG A 1139 33.55 22.21 -14.93
N HIS A 1140 34.60 21.40 -14.72
CA HIS A 1140 35.23 20.60 -15.76
C HIS A 1140 34.50 19.25 -16.01
N PHE A 1141 33.63 18.81 -15.11
CA PHE A 1141 32.89 17.55 -15.28
C PHE A 1141 32.00 17.59 -16.52
N GLY A 1142 32.23 16.67 -17.46
CA GLY A 1142 31.48 16.60 -18.72
C GLY A 1142 31.77 17.73 -19.72
N ALA A 1143 32.88 18.45 -19.57
CA ALA A 1143 33.49 19.19 -20.66
C ALA A 1143 34.33 18.22 -21.52
N ALA A 1144 34.23 18.33 -22.84
CA ALA A 1144 35.00 17.50 -23.78
C ALA A 1144 36.06 18.35 -24.47
N GLY A 1145 37.30 17.84 -24.54
CA GLY A 1145 38.38 18.43 -25.32
C GLY A 1145 39.24 19.45 -24.57
N GLU A 1146 40.20 18.96 -23.76
CA GLU A 1146 41.63 19.24 -23.95
C GLU A 1146 42.45 18.24 -23.11
N ASN A 1147 43.53 17.71 -23.70
CA ASN A 1147 44.45 16.71 -23.14
C ASN A 1147 43.87 15.33 -22.71
N GLY A 1148 44.02 14.32 -23.58
CA GLY A 1148 44.23 12.93 -23.17
C GLY A 1148 43.02 11.98 -23.14
N SER A 1149 43.13 10.87 -23.88
CA SER A 1149 42.43 9.58 -23.69
C SER A 1149 40.99 9.62 -23.16
N GLY A 1150 40.02 9.82 -24.06
CA GLY A 1150 38.61 9.58 -23.75
C GLY A 1150 38.28 8.08 -23.63
N GLN A 1151 38.35 7.52 -22.42
CA GLN A 1151 37.77 6.20 -22.10
C GLN A 1151 36.71 6.32 -21.02
N GLY A 1152 35.53 5.77 -21.27
CA GLY A 1152 34.52 5.53 -20.22
C GLY A 1152 34.96 4.38 -19.31
N PRO A 1153 34.56 4.37 -18.03
CA PRO A 1153 35.07 3.38 -17.08
C PRO A 1153 34.64 1.94 -17.45
N TYR A 1154 35.60 1.00 -17.37
CA TYR A 1154 35.47 -0.46 -17.53
C TYR A 1154 35.39 -1.08 -18.94
N ASN A 1155 36.22 -0.63 -19.89
CA ASN A 1155 36.65 -1.48 -21.00
C ASN A 1155 38.17 -1.75 -20.96
N THR A 1156 38.54 -2.94 -20.50
CA THR A 1156 39.89 -3.51 -20.59
C THR A 1156 39.76 -5.01 -20.89
N THR A 1157 40.24 -5.45 -22.05
CA THR A 1157 40.41 -6.86 -22.41
C THR A 1157 41.46 -7.52 -21.50
N PRO A 1158 41.39 -8.84 -21.22
CA PRO A 1158 42.47 -9.54 -20.54
C PRO A 1158 43.65 -9.73 -21.49
N ALA A 1159 44.86 -9.44 -21.02
CA ALA A 1159 46.09 -9.88 -21.68
C ALA A 1159 46.31 -11.38 -21.41
N SER A 1160 46.95 -12.07 -22.35
CA SER A 1160 47.38 -13.46 -22.22
C SER A 1160 48.67 -13.58 -21.41
N ASP A 1161 48.98 -14.80 -20.95
CA ASP A 1161 50.29 -15.12 -20.37
C ASP A 1161 51.44 -14.77 -21.32
N GLY A 1162 52.54 -14.26 -20.75
CA GLY A 1162 53.73 -13.85 -21.51
C GLY A 1162 54.82 -13.29 -20.61
N ASP A 1163 55.94 -14.01 -20.56
CA ASP A 1163 57.30 -13.61 -20.20
C ASP A 1163 57.62 -12.98 -18.83
N VAL A 1164 58.49 -13.71 -18.12
CA VAL A 1164 59.25 -13.25 -16.95
C VAL A 1164 60.42 -12.39 -17.43
N GLU A 1165 60.56 -11.17 -16.92
CA GLU A 1165 61.87 -10.50 -16.91
C GLU A 1165 62.13 -9.72 -15.60
N THR A 1166 63.38 -9.28 -15.43
CA THR A 1166 64.02 -9.20 -14.11
C THR A 1166 64.14 -7.81 -13.51
N VAL A 1167 64.26 -7.78 -12.17
CA VAL A 1167 64.52 -6.60 -11.35
C VAL A 1167 65.78 -5.87 -11.80
N LYS A 1168 65.68 -4.54 -11.97
CA LYS A 1168 66.80 -3.61 -11.82
C LYS A 1168 66.40 -2.39 -11.00
N GLU A 1169 67.23 -2.06 -10.02
CA GLU A 1169 67.14 -0.84 -9.24
C GLU A 1169 67.85 0.32 -9.95
N ALA A 1170 67.33 1.53 -9.80
CA ALA A 1170 68.02 2.78 -10.13
C ALA A 1170 67.53 3.91 -9.19
N PRO A 1171 68.35 4.94 -8.89
CA PRO A 1171 68.28 5.61 -7.59
C PRO A 1171 67.50 6.94 -7.56
N ALA A 1172 67.46 7.56 -6.37
CA ALA A 1172 66.85 8.86 -6.13
C ALA A 1172 67.58 10.02 -6.84
N GLY A 1173 66.84 11.06 -7.23
CA GLY A 1173 67.41 12.25 -7.88
C GLY A 1173 66.46 13.46 -7.95
N THR A 1174 66.68 14.40 -7.03
CA THR A 1174 66.44 15.86 -7.12
C THR A 1174 65.03 16.45 -7.38
N GLU A 1175 64.88 17.67 -6.88
CA GLU A 1175 63.70 18.53 -7.01
C GLU A 1175 63.59 19.19 -8.39
N LYS A 1176 62.38 19.64 -8.74
CA LYS A 1176 62.15 21.04 -9.14
C LYS A 1176 60.66 21.41 -9.04
N ALA A 1177 60.39 22.67 -8.75
CA ALA A 1177 59.04 23.21 -8.56
C ALA A 1177 58.50 23.85 -9.86
N VAL A 1178 57.19 23.71 -10.08
CA VAL A 1178 56.19 24.78 -10.35
C VAL A 1178 54.86 24.32 -9.78
#